data_AF-A0AAD7ZWT1-F1
#
_entry.id   AF-A0AAD7ZWT1-F1
#
_cell.length_a   1.000
_cell.length_b   1.000
_cell.length_c   1.000
_cell.angle_alpha   90.00
_cell.angle_beta   90.00
_cell.angle_gamma   90.00
#
_symmetry.space_group_name_H-M   'P 1'
#
loop_
_entity.id
_entity.type
_entity.pdbx_description
1 polymer ?
#
loop_
_entity_poly.entity_id
_entity_poly.type
_entity_poly.pdbx_seq_one_letter_code
_entity_poly.pdbx_strand_id
1 'polypeptide(L)'
;MVAYCEDDHHFQDNHLCHPSTQLLTFTPTRRRLPPLRRPLRVPITMLSSAKRRRGIHATLGILVGLAVGFLITSRLGVGLLAVIWGGNGASVNGSCWEHKSGPMPTNPEEISLLVSRVNDDPLKIIGLTAGETVHNSRKTLLFVGVMTAQKYLPTRATAVYETWGKELPGRIAFFTSSTSIPPANRPDLPLVRLKGVDDSYPPQKKSFLMLQYMWENYGNKFEWFLRADDDVYVRPDRLERLLRSVDSRKPQFIGQAGRGNQEEFGLLSLEYDENFCMGGPGVLLSRETLARVAPHVKTCLQNLYTTHEDVELGRCVQKFAGIPCTWSYEMQTILYHNSSGREAFTGNLKQKEVHRAITLHPVKQHQHMYRVHNYMKGLKIQEMHQQAISLHRDIANMMSLLGYKPEAAERMLLGNNVQLFPAKKGTRGYLGDTAMLGLEPGLNKFIPQTEDQVLTWDFISRSLFSAGNTNPRRRIETPLKEGLDDVVREVMDMINMYSKQRGRVIEYREILYGYHRVSPQFGADYILDLLLVYKKYRGRKMTVPVRRHVYLQQQFIGLEIRETIDGEEIILKSAEEDDVIADEIQDSQDVGSFRDVFESGLLKLGEAFPGVLGQNEMKDSSKTVKDKIINFILPLAGRYDAFQRFASVYEDVCLQDDQKTSLTVVLYTSERDPISFNQTLSSLQRLTVKYPSANIKIVPVSGPFARAEALELGASKYSDKTESLLFLVDVDMVFTTKTLERIRINTVKGKQAYFPIVFSEYDPNFSLASNNVIRDHFKIDHDSGYWRMFGFGIVSVYKSDLRTVGGFNTEIRGWGKEDVDLFDKFVSVLSNFSVFRAADPHLVHVFHIVDCDPKLEEVQLSMCKGSRADTFGSVPQLGRYIYSHKEQVLQFAKYRKHQEPPS
;
A
#
# COMPACT_ATOMS: atom_id res chain seq x y z
N MET A 1 -11.01 1.46 -16.91
CA MET A 1 -12.19 0.59 -16.73
C MET A 1 -13.26 0.98 -17.73
N VAL A 2 -13.93 0.02 -18.35
CA VAL A 2 -15.12 0.30 -19.18
C VAL A 2 -16.32 -0.38 -18.53
N ALA A 3 -17.44 0.34 -18.45
CA ALA A 3 -18.68 -0.17 -17.90
C ALA A 3 -19.79 -0.13 -18.94
N TYR A 4 -20.51 -1.24 -19.07
CA TYR A 4 -21.75 -1.31 -19.82
C TYR A 4 -22.90 -1.39 -18.84
N CYS A 5 -23.87 -0.51 -19.02
CA CYS A 5 -25.16 -0.55 -18.31
C CYS A 5 -26.22 -0.81 -19.38
N GLU A 6 -26.64 -2.06 -19.54
CA GLU A 6 -27.81 -2.34 -20.38
C GLU A 6 -29.10 -1.97 -19.65
N ASP A 7 -30.01 -1.30 -20.35
CA ASP A 7 -31.41 -1.22 -19.97
C ASP A 7 -32.09 -2.48 -20.53
N ASP A 8 -32.76 -3.25 -19.67
CA ASP A 8 -33.46 -4.50 -20.01
C ASP A 8 -34.48 -4.30 -21.16
N HIS A 9 -34.06 -4.54 -22.40
CA HIS A 9 -34.93 -4.81 -23.53
C HIS A 9 -34.43 -6.04 -24.30
N HIS A 10 -35.36 -6.95 -24.55
CA HIS A 10 -35.22 -8.32 -25.06
C HIS A 10 -34.14 -8.57 -26.14
N PHE A 11 -33.44 -9.69 -25.96
CA PHE A 11 -32.81 -10.51 -26.99
C PHE A 11 -33.74 -10.72 -28.20
N GLN A 12 -33.44 -10.09 -29.33
CA GLN A 12 -33.55 -10.58 -30.71
C GLN A 12 -33.34 -9.41 -31.67
N ASP A 13 -32.13 -9.33 -32.25
CA ASP A 13 -31.90 -9.19 -33.70
C ASP A 13 -30.50 -8.63 -34.00
N ASN A 14 -29.82 -9.31 -34.93
CA ASN A 14 -28.52 -8.95 -35.49
C ASN A 14 -28.61 -7.63 -36.24
N HIS A 15 -28.05 -6.54 -35.71
CA HIS A 15 -27.54 -5.44 -36.54
C HIS A 15 -26.36 -4.70 -35.88
N LEU A 16 -25.35 -4.43 -36.70
CA LEU A 16 -24.13 -3.67 -36.41
C LEU A 16 -24.44 -2.32 -35.76
N CYS A 17 -23.80 -2.04 -34.61
CA CYS A 17 -23.76 -0.70 -34.00
C CYS A 17 -22.32 -0.16 -34.06
N HIS A 18 -22.12 0.87 -34.87
CA HIS A 18 -20.92 1.71 -34.88
C HIS A 18 -20.77 2.53 -33.56
N PRO A 19 -19.55 2.99 -33.22
CA PRO A 19 -19.29 3.67 -31.95
C PRO A 19 -19.74 5.12 -32.04
N SER A 20 -20.96 5.40 -31.62
CA SER A 20 -21.41 6.76 -31.32
C SER A 20 -21.89 6.81 -29.88
N THR A 21 -21.26 7.69 -29.10
CA THR A 21 -21.61 8.18 -27.76
C THR A 21 -23.09 7.99 -27.42
N GLN A 22 -23.47 6.87 -26.79
CA GLN A 22 -24.85 6.66 -26.37
C GLN A 22 -25.19 7.59 -25.19
N LEU A 23 -26.01 8.60 -25.50
CA LEU A 23 -26.72 9.40 -24.51
C LEU A 23 -27.66 8.51 -23.69
N LEU A 24 -27.31 8.23 -22.43
CA LEU A 24 -28.23 7.62 -21.46
C LEU A 24 -29.44 8.54 -21.19
N THR A 25 -30.57 8.26 -21.84
CA THR A 25 -31.89 8.85 -21.56
C THR A 25 -32.62 8.01 -20.51
N PHE A 26 -32.86 8.60 -19.32
CA PHE A 26 -33.59 7.95 -18.23
C PHE A 26 -35.10 8.23 -18.39
N THR A 27 -35.89 7.23 -18.77
CA THR A 27 -37.36 7.30 -18.64
C THR A 27 -37.84 6.32 -17.55
N PRO A 28 -38.66 6.76 -16.58
CA PRO A 28 -39.17 5.86 -15.55
C PRO A 28 -40.41 5.12 -16.07
N THR A 29 -40.24 3.90 -16.57
CA THR A 29 -41.38 3.02 -16.88
C THR A 29 -41.88 2.31 -15.63
N ARG A 30 -43.06 2.69 -15.15
CA ARG A 30 -43.84 1.90 -14.18
C ARG A 30 -44.39 0.67 -14.90
N ARG A 31 -43.82 -0.53 -14.66
CA ARG A 31 -44.53 -1.79 -14.88
C ARG A 31 -44.44 -2.68 -13.65
N ARG A 32 -45.60 -3.08 -13.15
CA ARG A 32 -45.75 -4.20 -12.20
C ARG A 32 -45.61 -5.49 -13.02
N LEU A 33 -44.72 -6.38 -12.59
CA LEU A 33 -44.60 -7.75 -13.09
C LEU A 33 -44.73 -8.75 -11.92
N PRO A 34 -45.20 -9.98 -12.19
CA PRO A 34 -45.83 -10.88 -11.20
C PRO A 34 -44.81 -11.60 -10.31
N PRO A 35 -45.23 -12.17 -9.16
CA PRO A 35 -44.30 -12.76 -8.21
C PRO A 35 -43.79 -14.12 -8.70
N LEU A 36 -42.48 -14.26 -8.85
CA LEU A 36 -41.80 -15.55 -9.01
C LEU A 36 -41.66 -16.26 -7.65
N ARG A 37 -41.87 -17.58 -7.69
CA ARG A 37 -42.08 -18.49 -6.57
C ARG A 37 -40.90 -18.53 -5.58
N ARG A 38 -41.22 -18.56 -4.28
CA ARG A 38 -40.27 -18.78 -3.17
C ARG A 38 -39.78 -20.24 -3.14
N PRO A 39 -38.52 -20.51 -2.77
CA PRO A 39 -38.12 -21.86 -2.38
C PRO A 39 -38.66 -22.22 -0.99
N LEU A 40 -38.89 -23.51 -0.79
CA LEU A 40 -39.55 -24.16 0.34
C LEU A 40 -39.02 -23.74 1.73
N ARG A 41 -39.97 -23.44 2.64
CA ARG A 41 -39.73 -23.35 4.09
C ARG A 41 -39.91 -24.74 4.71
N VAL A 42 -38.89 -25.21 5.45
CA VAL A 42 -39.04 -26.27 6.46
C VAL A 42 -39.52 -25.61 7.76
N PRO A 43 -40.59 -26.09 8.42
CA PRO A 43 -41.11 -25.48 9.65
C PRO A 43 -40.58 -26.22 10.88
N ILE A 44 -39.96 -25.51 11.83
CA ILE A 44 -40.04 -25.89 13.25
C ILE A 44 -40.25 -24.63 14.08
N THR A 45 -41.47 -24.54 14.58
CA THR A 45 -41.92 -23.75 15.73
C THR A 45 -41.31 -24.29 17.02
N MET A 46 -40.66 -23.43 17.81
CA MET A 46 -40.89 -23.22 19.24
C MET A 46 -39.68 -22.50 19.85
N LEU A 47 -39.94 -21.28 20.36
CA LEU A 47 -39.42 -20.69 21.61
C LEU A 47 -39.53 -19.16 21.54
N SER A 48 -40.77 -18.68 21.64
CA SER A 48 -41.08 -17.30 22.00
C SER A 48 -41.15 -17.20 23.53
N SER A 49 -40.04 -16.90 24.19
CA SER A 49 -40.04 -16.48 25.61
C SER A 49 -38.67 -15.99 26.09
N ALA A 50 -37.99 -15.08 25.38
CA ALA A 50 -36.82 -14.37 25.96
C ALA A 50 -36.43 -13.09 25.19
N LYS A 51 -37.34 -12.13 25.04
CA LYS A 51 -36.99 -10.77 24.59
C LYS A 51 -37.82 -9.71 25.31
N ARG A 52 -37.70 -9.68 26.64
CA ARG A 52 -38.07 -8.53 27.47
C ARG A 52 -37.32 -8.59 28.81
N ARG A 53 -36.02 -8.25 28.77
CA ARG A 53 -35.15 -7.83 29.90
C ARG A 53 -33.70 -7.83 29.40
N ARG A 54 -33.22 -6.67 28.94
CA ARG A 54 -31.79 -6.30 28.85
C ARG A 54 -31.73 -4.85 28.36
N GLY A 55 -32.02 -3.97 29.29
CA GLY A 55 -31.97 -2.52 29.17
C GLY A 55 -32.19 -2.02 30.60
N ILE A 56 -31.13 -2.10 31.42
CA ILE A 56 -30.99 -1.53 32.78
C ILE A 56 -29.55 -1.72 33.32
N HIS A 57 -28.67 -2.53 32.72
CA HIS A 57 -27.29 -2.72 33.23
C HIS A 57 -26.15 -1.96 32.52
N ALA A 58 -26.45 -1.02 31.62
CA ALA A 58 -25.40 -0.24 30.92
C ALA A 58 -25.14 1.15 31.54
N THR A 59 -26.00 1.63 32.45
CA THR A 59 -25.87 2.96 33.06
C THR A 59 -25.28 2.93 34.48
N LEU A 60 -25.18 1.76 35.11
CA LEU A 60 -24.63 1.63 36.47
C LEU A 60 -23.11 1.38 36.50
N GLY A 61 -22.52 0.84 35.43
CA GLY A 61 -21.07 0.57 35.35
C GLY A 61 -20.20 1.82 35.09
N ILE A 62 -20.78 2.85 34.46
CA ILE A 62 -20.05 4.08 34.11
C ILE A 62 -19.94 5.04 35.30
N LEU A 63 -20.89 5.01 36.24
CA LEU A 63 -20.87 5.83 37.45
C LEU A 63 -19.96 5.28 38.56
N VAL A 64 -19.77 3.96 38.63
CA VAL A 64 -18.89 3.32 39.63
C VAL A 64 -17.41 3.45 39.23
N GLY A 65 -17.09 3.45 37.93
CA GLY A 65 -15.72 3.65 37.43
C GLY A 65 -15.19 5.08 37.65
N LEU A 66 -16.06 6.09 37.61
CA LEU A 66 -15.67 7.49 37.82
C LEU A 66 -15.50 7.86 39.31
N ALA A 67 -16.14 7.14 40.23
CA ALA A 67 -16.02 7.39 41.67
C ALA A 67 -14.73 6.80 42.28
N VAL A 68 -14.20 5.70 41.73
CA VAL A 68 -12.97 5.06 42.23
C VAL A 68 -11.70 5.76 41.69
N GLY A 69 -11.77 6.38 40.50
CA GLY A 69 -10.67 7.16 39.94
C GLY A 69 -10.39 8.49 40.66
N PHE A 70 -11.35 9.02 41.42
CA PHE A 70 -11.24 10.32 42.08
C PHE A 70 -10.74 10.25 43.55
N LEU A 71 -10.57 9.05 44.12
CA LEU A 71 -10.17 8.85 45.52
C LEU A 71 -8.71 8.40 45.72
N ILE A 72 -7.92 8.25 44.64
CA ILE A 72 -6.49 7.83 44.74
C ILE A 72 -5.51 8.98 44.45
N THR A 73 -5.95 10.15 43.98
CA THR A 73 -5.04 11.28 43.66
C THR A 73 -5.06 12.43 44.66
N SER A 74 -5.63 12.26 45.85
CA SER A 74 -5.65 13.29 46.89
C SER A 74 -5.10 12.79 48.23
N ARG A 75 -3.88 12.26 48.24
CA ARG A 75 -2.99 12.32 49.42
C ARG A 75 -1.53 12.36 48.98
N LEU A 76 -0.88 13.46 49.36
CA LEU A 76 0.56 13.79 49.37
C LEU A 76 0.95 14.89 48.38
N GLY A 77 0.53 16.10 48.73
CA GLY A 77 1.21 17.31 48.32
C GLY A 77 2.24 17.74 49.38
N VAL A 78 3.41 18.13 48.87
CA VAL A 78 4.23 19.29 49.28
C VAL A 78 5.27 19.15 50.41
N GLY A 79 6.52 19.42 49.99
CA GLY A 79 7.52 20.22 50.71
C GLY A 79 8.81 19.45 51.03
N LEU A 80 10.04 19.95 50.90
CA LEU A 80 10.63 21.20 50.41
C LEU A 80 12.18 21.01 50.55
N LEU A 81 12.98 21.78 49.79
CA LEU A 81 14.39 22.16 50.04
C LEU A 81 15.56 21.17 49.76
N ALA A 82 16.23 21.45 48.62
CA ALA A 82 17.55 22.10 48.55
C ALA A 82 18.82 21.44 49.17
N VAL A 83 19.81 21.26 48.27
CA VAL A 83 21.24 21.68 48.39
C VAL A 83 22.32 20.59 48.62
N ILE A 84 23.38 20.71 47.76
CA ILE A 84 24.79 20.23 47.83
C ILE A 84 25.22 18.99 47.02
N TRP A 85 25.94 19.28 45.92
CA TRP A 85 27.17 18.68 45.31
C TRP A 85 27.28 17.14 45.20
N GLY A 86 27.77 16.54 44.11
CA GLY A 86 28.41 17.04 42.90
C GLY A 86 29.14 15.88 42.19
N GLY A 87 29.43 16.05 40.90
CA GLY A 87 30.60 15.45 40.25
C GLY A 87 30.43 14.15 39.43
N ASN A 88 30.51 14.33 38.10
CA ASN A 88 31.10 13.47 37.07
C ASN A 88 30.49 12.07 36.84
N GLY A 89 30.07 11.66 35.64
CA GLY A 89 30.57 11.99 34.29
C GLY A 89 31.21 10.74 33.69
N ALA A 90 30.47 9.96 32.90
CA ALA A 90 31.04 9.00 31.96
C ALA A 90 30.04 8.66 30.83
N SER A 91 30.42 9.12 29.64
CA SER A 91 29.89 8.88 28.30
C SER A 91 29.53 7.42 27.98
N VAL A 92 28.40 7.22 27.31
CA VAL A 92 28.15 6.03 26.47
C VAL A 92 27.65 6.51 25.10
N ASN A 93 28.59 6.58 24.15
CA ASN A 93 28.38 6.75 22.73
C ASN A 93 27.75 5.49 22.10
N GLY A 94 26.73 5.68 21.27
CA GLY A 94 26.17 4.66 20.37
C GLY A 94 25.68 5.35 19.09
N SER A 95 26.50 5.25 18.04
CA SER A 95 26.38 5.93 16.74
C SER A 95 25.43 5.24 15.77
N CYS A 96 24.67 6.03 15.01
CA CYS A 96 24.05 5.64 13.74
C CYS A 96 24.03 6.86 12.79
N TRP A 97 24.71 6.70 11.64
CA TRP A 97 24.76 7.57 10.45
C TRP A 97 25.36 8.97 10.62
N GLU A 98 26.69 9.03 10.71
CA GLU A 98 27.44 10.23 10.28
C GLU A 98 27.45 10.29 8.74
N HIS A 99 26.58 11.12 8.18
CA HIS A 99 26.92 11.84 6.95
C HIS A 99 28.06 12.80 7.30
N LYS A 100 29.15 12.79 6.53
CA LYS A 100 30.27 13.74 6.68
C LYS A 100 29.76 15.19 6.54
N SER A 101 29.37 15.78 7.66
CA SER A 101 29.31 17.22 7.86
C SER A 101 30.73 17.72 7.99
N GLY A 102 31.19 18.54 7.04
CA GLY A 102 32.37 19.37 7.28
C GLY A 102 32.15 20.25 8.52
N PRO A 103 33.22 20.67 9.22
CA PRO A 103 33.07 21.52 10.39
C PRO A 103 32.33 22.81 10.03
N MET A 104 31.33 23.16 10.83
CA MET A 104 30.68 24.47 10.78
C MET A 104 31.75 25.56 10.95
N PRO A 105 31.70 26.66 10.18
CA PRO A 105 32.51 27.83 10.47
C PRO A 105 32.11 28.39 11.84
N THR A 106 33.05 28.38 12.78
CA THR A 106 32.88 28.88 14.15
C THR A 106 33.10 30.39 14.26
N ASN A 107 33.35 31.06 13.12
CA ASN A 107 33.65 32.48 13.07
C ASN A 107 32.38 33.33 12.86
N PRO A 108 32.01 34.24 13.80
CA PRO A 108 30.85 35.12 13.66
C PRO A 108 30.88 35.99 12.40
N GLU A 109 32.06 36.29 11.86
CA GLU A 109 32.23 37.06 10.62
C GLU A 109 31.89 36.26 9.35
N GLU A 110 32.11 34.94 9.32
CA GLU A 110 31.71 34.08 8.18
C GLU A 110 30.20 33.83 8.15
N ILE A 111 29.56 33.74 9.33
CA ILE A 111 28.10 33.65 9.45
C ILE A 111 27.45 34.98 9.03
N SER A 112 28.05 36.12 9.38
CA SER A 112 27.65 37.45 8.88
C SER A 112 27.77 37.57 7.35
N LEU A 113 28.80 36.96 6.76
CA LEU A 113 29.02 36.88 5.31
C LEU A 113 28.07 35.92 4.57
N LEU A 114 27.58 34.86 5.23
CA LEU A 114 26.52 33.98 4.72
C LEU A 114 25.12 34.61 4.84
N VAL A 115 24.86 35.35 5.92
CA VAL A 115 23.60 36.09 6.14
C VAL A 115 23.44 37.28 5.19
N SER A 116 24.54 37.81 4.64
CA SER A 116 24.54 38.94 3.69
C SER A 116 24.45 38.56 2.21
N ARG A 117 24.41 37.26 1.85
CA ARG A 117 24.39 36.78 0.46
C ARG A 117 23.09 36.10 0.00
N VAL A 118 21.93 36.48 0.54
CA VAL A 118 20.64 36.17 -0.09
C VAL A 118 20.02 37.48 -0.56
N ASN A 119 20.15 37.74 -1.87
CA ASN A 119 19.61 38.91 -2.56
C ASN A 119 18.15 39.16 -2.16
N ASP A 120 17.87 40.33 -1.54
CA ASP A 120 16.53 40.85 -1.23
C ASP A 120 15.72 41.25 -2.50
N ASP A 121 16.05 40.70 -3.67
CA ASP A 121 15.28 40.90 -4.90
C ASP A 121 14.07 39.94 -4.89
N PRO A 122 12.83 40.45 -4.72
CA PRO A 122 11.63 39.62 -4.62
C PRO A 122 11.47 38.69 -5.84
N LEU A 123 11.84 39.15 -7.03
CA LEU A 123 11.69 38.36 -8.25
C LEU A 123 12.62 37.15 -8.27
N LYS A 124 13.84 37.28 -7.74
CA LYS A 124 14.80 36.18 -7.66
C LYS A 124 14.38 35.12 -6.65
N ILE A 125 13.73 35.50 -5.54
CA ILE A 125 13.28 34.56 -4.50
C ILE A 125 12.39 33.46 -5.09
N ILE A 126 11.52 33.83 -6.04
CA ILE A 126 10.58 32.90 -6.68
C ILE A 126 11.04 32.45 -8.07
N GLY A 127 12.26 32.79 -8.50
CA GLY A 127 12.77 32.49 -9.83
C GLY A 127 11.88 33.02 -10.96
N LEU A 128 11.39 34.27 -10.82
CA LEU A 128 10.62 34.96 -11.85
C LEU A 128 11.55 35.91 -12.63
N THR A 129 11.53 35.83 -13.95
CA THR A 129 12.28 36.78 -14.79
C THR A 129 11.48 38.07 -14.98
N ALA A 130 12.15 39.23 -15.09
CA ALA A 130 11.48 40.53 -15.17
C ALA A 130 10.52 40.66 -16.37
N GLY A 131 10.82 39.97 -17.48
CA GLY A 131 10.01 39.93 -18.70
C GLY A 131 8.82 38.97 -18.66
N GLU A 132 8.70 38.10 -17.64
CA GLU A 132 7.53 37.23 -17.50
C GLU A 132 6.29 38.03 -17.10
N THR A 133 5.18 37.73 -17.77
CA THR A 133 3.85 38.31 -17.59
C THR A 133 2.80 37.21 -17.66
N VAL A 134 1.55 37.57 -17.37
CA VAL A 134 0.39 36.67 -17.46
C VAL A 134 0.18 36.13 -18.88
N HIS A 135 0.55 36.90 -19.92
CA HIS A 135 0.26 36.55 -21.31
C HIS A 135 1.35 35.69 -21.97
N ASN A 136 2.56 35.68 -21.43
CA ASN A 136 3.71 35.01 -22.07
C ASN A 136 4.27 33.81 -21.29
N SER A 137 3.74 33.50 -20.11
CA SER A 137 4.21 32.40 -19.27
C SER A 137 3.04 31.54 -18.80
N ARG A 138 3.20 30.21 -18.84
CA ARG A 138 2.22 29.27 -18.28
C ARG A 138 2.33 29.17 -16.75
N LYS A 139 3.41 29.70 -16.16
CA LYS A 139 3.68 29.61 -14.71
C LYS A 139 3.33 30.89 -13.94
N THR A 140 2.51 31.76 -14.52
CA THR A 140 2.05 33.03 -13.92
C THR A 140 0.54 33.01 -13.61
N LEU A 141 -0.11 31.84 -13.67
CA LEU A 141 -1.54 31.73 -13.30
C LEU A 141 -1.75 31.95 -11.80
N LEU A 142 -0.90 31.35 -10.95
CA LEU A 142 -1.10 31.33 -9.50
C LEU A 142 0.19 31.71 -8.73
N PHE A 143 0.05 32.59 -7.74
CA PHE A 143 1.07 32.82 -6.71
C PHE A 143 0.60 32.28 -5.36
N VAL A 144 1.36 31.38 -4.76
CA VAL A 144 1.04 30.77 -3.46
C VAL A 144 1.93 31.34 -2.36
N GLY A 145 1.30 31.98 -1.37
CA GLY A 145 1.95 32.37 -0.12
C GLY A 145 1.64 31.36 0.97
N VAL A 146 2.66 30.62 1.40
CA VAL A 146 2.56 29.66 2.50
C VAL A 146 3.04 30.31 3.77
N MET A 147 2.16 30.43 4.77
CA MET A 147 2.55 30.91 6.08
C MET A 147 3.15 29.80 6.93
N THR A 148 4.29 30.09 7.52
CA THR A 148 5.01 29.14 8.38
C THR A 148 5.80 29.85 9.48
N ALA A 149 6.59 29.10 10.24
CA ALA A 149 7.43 29.56 11.35
C ALA A 149 8.81 28.88 11.30
N GLN A 150 9.82 29.48 11.93
CA GLN A 150 11.21 28.94 11.92
C GLN A 150 11.27 27.44 12.26
N LYS A 151 10.50 26.99 13.25
CA LYS A 151 10.44 25.58 13.69
C LYS A 151 9.90 24.61 12.64
N TYR A 152 9.12 25.08 11.65
CA TYR A 152 8.49 24.25 10.63
C TYR A 152 9.18 24.31 9.27
N LEU A 153 10.16 25.21 9.10
CA LEU A 153 10.98 25.30 7.88
C LEU A 153 11.66 23.97 7.49
N PRO A 154 12.42 23.30 8.39
CA PRO A 154 13.12 22.06 8.03
C PRO A 154 12.18 20.87 7.82
N THR A 155 10.91 20.97 8.25
CA THR A 155 9.96 19.85 8.23
C THR A 155 8.78 20.09 7.28
N ARG A 156 7.75 20.83 7.72
CA ARG A 156 6.52 21.02 6.95
C ARG A 156 6.70 21.85 5.69
N ALA A 157 7.40 22.98 5.78
CA ALA A 157 7.64 23.85 4.62
C ALA A 157 8.46 23.12 3.55
N THR A 158 9.49 22.38 3.98
CA THR A 158 10.27 21.50 3.11
C THR A 158 9.38 20.45 2.42
N ALA A 159 8.50 19.78 3.16
CA ALA A 159 7.60 18.78 2.58
C ALA A 159 6.60 19.39 1.59
N VAL A 160 6.04 20.57 1.88
CA VAL A 160 5.18 21.32 0.94
C VAL A 160 5.95 21.65 -0.34
N TYR A 161 7.18 22.16 -0.20
CA TYR A 161 8.01 22.55 -1.34
C TYR A 161 8.41 21.34 -2.19
N GLU A 162 8.72 20.20 -1.58
CA GLU A 162 9.16 19.00 -2.30
C GLU A 162 8.03 18.22 -2.98
N THR A 163 6.80 18.37 -2.48
CA THR A 163 5.62 17.66 -2.98
C THR A 163 4.82 18.53 -3.95
N TRP A 164 3.64 19.00 -3.55
CA TRP A 164 2.72 19.73 -4.42
C TRP A 164 3.24 21.10 -4.87
N GLY A 165 4.18 21.70 -4.13
CA GLY A 165 4.77 23.00 -4.46
C GLY A 165 5.51 23.03 -5.80
N LYS A 166 6.11 21.91 -6.24
CA LYS A 166 6.84 21.81 -7.52
C LYS A 166 5.94 21.79 -8.75
N GLU A 167 4.70 21.37 -8.59
CA GLU A 167 3.76 21.09 -9.68
C GLU A 167 2.72 22.19 -9.88
N LEU A 168 2.84 23.28 -9.14
CA LEU A 168 1.92 24.40 -9.26
C LEU A 168 1.97 25.01 -10.67
N PRO A 169 0.81 25.42 -11.23
CA PRO A 169 0.75 26.24 -12.44
C PRO A 169 1.15 27.70 -12.11
N GLY A 170 2.30 27.89 -11.46
CA GLY A 170 2.54 29.08 -10.65
C GLY A 170 3.92 29.17 -10.02
N ARG A 171 4.01 30.00 -8.99
CA ARG A 171 5.16 30.11 -8.08
C ARG A 171 4.69 30.09 -6.62
N ILE A 172 5.62 29.75 -5.73
CA ILE A 172 5.38 29.60 -4.29
C ILE A 172 6.45 30.35 -3.51
N ALA A 173 6.06 30.96 -2.41
CA ALA A 173 6.96 31.54 -1.41
C ALA A 173 6.49 31.22 0.01
N PHE A 174 7.44 31.05 0.91
CA PHE A 174 7.23 30.76 2.33
C PHE A 174 7.43 32.03 3.15
N PHE A 175 6.42 32.43 3.91
CA PHE A 175 6.41 33.66 4.68
C PHE A 175 6.63 33.38 6.16
N THR A 176 7.61 34.06 6.75
CA THR A 176 8.04 33.82 8.13
C THR A 176 8.52 35.12 8.82
N SER A 177 8.87 35.02 10.10
CA SER A 177 9.39 36.13 10.91
C SER A 177 10.72 36.69 10.38
N SER A 178 11.04 37.94 10.72
CA SER A 178 12.25 38.61 10.22
C SER A 178 13.58 37.96 10.64
N THR A 179 13.57 37.18 11.73
CA THR A 179 14.75 36.52 12.31
C THR A 179 14.97 35.11 11.77
N SER A 180 14.08 34.62 10.90
CA SER A 180 14.13 33.26 10.41
C SER A 180 15.24 33.05 9.38
N ILE A 181 15.82 31.84 9.38
CA ILE A 181 16.95 31.43 8.55
C ILE A 181 16.52 30.22 7.70
N PRO A 182 16.89 30.17 6.41
CA PRO A 182 16.66 28.99 5.58
C PRO A 182 17.19 27.71 6.24
N PRO A 183 16.47 26.59 6.15
CA PRO A 183 16.86 25.38 6.85
C PRO A 183 18.02 24.67 6.12
N ALA A 184 18.93 24.05 6.87
CA ALA A 184 20.15 23.45 6.31
C ALA A 184 19.88 22.32 5.30
N ASN A 185 18.77 21.60 5.45
CA ASN A 185 18.36 20.54 4.52
C ASN A 185 17.80 21.07 3.19
N ARG A 186 17.33 22.33 3.14
CA ARG A 186 16.80 22.98 1.93
C ARG A 186 17.17 24.47 1.90
N PRO A 187 18.44 24.80 1.59
CA PRO A 187 18.90 26.19 1.53
C PRO A 187 18.26 26.99 0.37
N ASP A 188 17.73 26.30 -0.64
CA ASP A 188 17.06 26.86 -1.82
C ASP A 188 15.56 27.14 -1.60
N LEU A 189 15.05 27.03 -0.37
CA LEU A 189 13.64 27.30 -0.06
C LEU A 189 13.29 28.77 -0.35
N PRO A 190 12.27 29.08 -1.16
CA PRO A 190 11.83 30.44 -1.47
C PRO A 190 11.30 31.19 -0.23
N LEU A 191 12.19 31.76 0.59
CA LEU A 191 11.86 32.32 1.89
C LEU A 191 11.70 33.85 1.84
N VAL A 192 10.55 34.34 2.30
CA VAL A 192 10.26 35.77 2.48
C VAL A 192 10.16 36.09 3.97
N ARG A 193 11.02 37.00 4.42
CA ARG A 193 11.11 37.44 5.82
C ARG A 193 10.33 38.74 6.00
N LEU A 194 9.23 38.72 6.72
CA LEU A 194 8.39 39.90 6.94
C LEU A 194 8.93 40.76 8.08
N LYS A 195 9.15 42.06 7.83
CA LYS A 195 9.66 43.01 8.82
C LYS A 195 8.62 43.29 9.91
N GLY A 196 9.04 43.23 11.18
CA GLY A 196 8.19 43.54 12.32
C GLY A 196 7.09 42.50 12.61
N VAL A 197 7.27 41.26 12.12
CA VAL A 197 6.37 40.13 12.36
C VAL A 197 7.11 39.04 13.13
N ASP A 198 6.46 38.47 14.13
CA ASP A 198 6.95 37.32 14.87
C ASP A 198 6.23 36.01 14.45
N ASP A 199 6.65 34.89 15.04
CA ASP A 199 6.06 33.57 14.79
C ASP A 199 4.97 33.19 15.81
N SER A 200 4.42 34.19 16.51
CA SER A 200 3.38 34.01 17.53
C SER A 200 2.02 33.66 16.88
N TYR A 201 1.24 32.84 17.59
CA TYR A 201 -0.14 32.50 17.21
C TYR A 201 -1.12 33.32 18.06
N PRO A 202 -2.21 33.87 17.48
CA PRO A 202 -2.66 33.76 16.09
C PRO A 202 -1.92 34.69 15.11
N PRO A 203 -1.68 34.26 13.86
CA PRO A 203 -0.78 34.94 12.93
C PRO A 203 -1.45 36.09 12.16
N GLN A 204 -2.26 36.93 12.83
CA GLN A 204 -3.03 38.00 12.18
C GLN A 204 -2.12 38.94 11.37
N LYS A 205 -1.13 39.54 12.05
CA LYS A 205 -0.19 40.46 11.44
C LYS A 205 0.58 39.83 10.27
N LYS A 206 0.94 38.56 10.39
CA LYS A 206 1.67 37.81 9.36
C LYS A 206 0.85 37.62 8.09
N SER A 207 -0.41 37.20 8.20
CA SER A 207 -1.27 36.96 7.03
C SER A 207 -1.55 38.24 6.24
N PHE A 208 -1.93 39.30 6.95
CA PHE A 208 -2.18 40.60 6.35
C PHE A 208 -0.94 41.17 5.65
N LEU A 209 0.23 41.15 6.30
CA LEU A 209 1.46 41.64 5.69
C LEU A 209 1.99 40.72 4.58
N MET A 210 1.71 39.42 4.63
CA MET A 210 1.97 38.51 3.51
C MET A 210 1.16 38.94 2.28
N LEU A 211 -0.15 39.16 2.42
CA LEU A 211 -1.01 39.60 1.32
C LEU A 211 -0.59 40.97 0.77
N GLN A 212 -0.21 41.90 1.64
CA GLN A 212 0.34 43.18 1.24
C GLN A 212 1.64 43.00 0.42
N TYR A 213 2.57 42.17 0.90
CA TYR A 213 3.81 41.88 0.20
C TYR A 213 3.57 41.22 -1.16
N MET A 214 2.63 40.28 -1.24
CA MET A 214 2.25 39.61 -2.49
C MET A 214 1.77 40.61 -3.53
N TRP A 215 0.95 41.59 -3.12
CA TRP A 215 0.46 42.64 -4.00
C TRP A 215 1.57 43.60 -4.45
N GLU A 216 2.33 44.14 -3.50
CA GLU A 216 3.35 45.16 -3.77
C GLU A 216 4.44 44.64 -4.73
N ASN A 217 4.81 43.37 -4.62
CA ASN A 217 5.90 42.79 -5.42
C ASN A 217 5.41 42.00 -6.64
N TYR A 218 4.23 41.38 -6.58
CA TYR A 218 3.77 40.43 -7.61
C TYR A 218 2.36 40.70 -8.15
N GLY A 219 1.65 41.73 -7.67
CA GLY A 219 0.25 42.01 -8.00
C GLY A 219 -0.07 42.01 -9.49
N ASN A 220 0.81 42.60 -10.31
CA ASN A 220 0.64 42.69 -11.76
C ASN A 220 1.21 41.50 -12.54
N LYS A 221 1.87 40.55 -11.85
CA LYS A 221 2.57 39.41 -12.47
C LYS A 221 1.74 38.12 -12.47
N PHE A 222 0.75 38.00 -11.59
CA PHE A 222 -0.08 36.80 -11.45
C PHE A 222 -1.58 37.12 -11.53
N GLU A 223 -2.39 36.13 -11.96
CA GLU A 223 -3.86 36.27 -12.02
C GLU A 223 -4.54 35.95 -10.68
N TRP A 224 -4.00 34.97 -9.96
CA TRP A 224 -4.56 34.44 -8.72
C TRP A 224 -3.53 34.42 -7.61
N PHE A 225 -4.00 34.61 -6.39
CA PHE A 225 -3.20 34.56 -5.17
C PHE A 225 -3.83 33.58 -4.18
N LEU A 226 -3.04 32.65 -3.65
CA LEU A 226 -3.47 31.68 -2.64
C LEU A 226 -2.74 31.93 -1.33
N ARG A 227 -3.49 32.18 -0.25
CA ARG A 227 -2.99 32.09 1.12
C ARG A 227 -3.17 30.65 1.60
N ALA A 228 -2.09 30.01 2.02
CA ALA A 228 -2.06 28.62 2.47
C ALA A 228 -1.30 28.48 3.80
N ASP A 229 -1.68 27.48 4.60
CA ASP A 229 -0.92 27.08 5.80
C ASP A 229 0.12 26.00 5.47
N ASP A 230 1.13 25.82 6.33
CA ASP A 230 2.18 24.81 6.12
C ASP A 230 1.73 23.35 6.30
N ASP A 231 0.46 23.13 6.65
CA ASP A 231 -0.16 21.82 6.83
C ASP A 231 -1.35 21.59 5.88
N VAL A 232 -1.46 22.32 4.77
CA VAL A 232 -2.40 21.99 3.69
C VAL A 232 -1.70 21.20 2.59
N TYR A 233 -2.39 20.17 2.08
CA TYR A 233 -2.02 19.53 0.82
C TYR A 233 -2.90 20.07 -0.31
N VAL A 234 -2.29 20.51 -1.41
CA VAL A 234 -3.00 21.05 -2.58
C VAL A 234 -2.80 20.12 -3.77
N ARG A 235 -3.85 19.91 -4.57
CA ARG A 235 -3.81 19.21 -5.85
C ARG A 235 -3.70 20.20 -7.02
N PRO A 236 -2.52 20.38 -7.61
CA PRO A 236 -2.32 21.40 -8.65
C PRO A 236 -3.19 21.17 -9.89
N ASP A 237 -3.36 19.91 -10.30
CA ASP A 237 -4.13 19.50 -11.49
C ASP A 237 -5.62 19.92 -11.42
N ARG A 238 -6.20 19.87 -10.22
CA ARG A 238 -7.59 20.27 -10.01
C ARG A 238 -7.71 21.75 -9.72
N LEU A 239 -6.76 22.31 -8.98
CA LEU A 239 -6.73 23.74 -8.69
C LEU A 239 -6.63 24.54 -9.99
N GLU A 240 -5.75 24.16 -10.91
CA GLU A 240 -5.61 24.82 -12.21
C GLU A 240 -6.94 24.86 -12.99
N ARG A 241 -7.63 23.71 -13.08
CA ARG A 241 -8.92 23.61 -13.77
C ARG A 241 -9.98 24.50 -13.14
N LEU A 242 -10.02 24.59 -11.81
CA LEU A 242 -10.92 25.49 -11.10
C LEU A 242 -10.60 26.95 -11.46
N LEU A 243 -9.35 27.37 -11.32
CA LEU A 243 -8.94 28.76 -11.56
C LEU A 243 -9.17 29.21 -13.01
N ARG A 244 -8.93 28.33 -13.99
CA ARG A 244 -9.21 28.61 -15.40
C ARG A 244 -10.70 28.67 -15.74
N SER A 245 -11.56 28.09 -14.91
CA SER A 245 -13.02 28.12 -15.10
C SER A 245 -13.70 29.37 -14.57
N VAL A 246 -12.97 30.21 -13.82
CA VAL A 246 -13.51 31.42 -13.17
C VAL A 246 -12.85 32.67 -13.76
N ASP A 247 -13.63 33.72 -14.00
CA ASP A 247 -13.12 34.99 -14.52
C ASP A 247 -12.30 35.73 -13.45
N SER A 248 -10.96 35.72 -13.61
CA SER A 248 -9.97 36.34 -12.70
C SER A 248 -9.98 37.87 -12.72
N ARG A 249 -10.66 38.49 -13.69
CA ARG A 249 -10.75 39.97 -13.81
C ARG A 249 -11.81 40.56 -12.89
N LYS A 250 -12.71 39.74 -12.37
CA LYS A 250 -13.73 40.14 -11.39
C LYS A 250 -13.19 39.91 -9.98
N PRO A 251 -13.64 40.69 -8.97
CA PRO A 251 -13.29 40.40 -7.60
C PRO A 251 -13.88 39.03 -7.21
N GLN A 252 -12.99 38.09 -6.85
CA GLN A 252 -13.32 36.76 -6.36
C GLN A 252 -12.66 36.51 -5.00
N PHE A 253 -13.42 35.94 -4.07
CA PHE A 253 -12.96 35.51 -2.76
C PHE A 253 -13.48 34.09 -2.51
N ILE A 254 -12.60 33.12 -2.73
CA ILE A 254 -12.96 31.70 -2.82
C ILE A 254 -12.26 30.93 -1.70
N GLY A 255 -13.03 30.19 -0.93
CA GLY A 255 -12.56 29.42 0.22
C GLY A 255 -13.68 28.58 0.80
N GLN A 256 -13.38 27.81 1.84
CA GLN A 256 -14.42 27.14 2.61
C GLN A 256 -15.12 28.17 3.49
N ALA A 257 -16.39 28.50 3.18
CA ALA A 257 -17.12 29.50 3.94
C ALA A 257 -17.48 29.02 5.36
N GLY A 258 -17.11 29.81 6.37
CA GLY A 258 -17.48 29.66 7.77
C GLY A 258 -18.49 30.75 8.21
N ARG A 259 -19.33 30.41 9.20
CA ARG A 259 -20.24 31.34 9.90
C ARG A 259 -20.03 31.35 11.42
N GLY A 260 -18.93 30.75 11.90
CA GLY A 260 -18.69 30.45 13.31
C GLY A 260 -19.35 29.14 13.77
N ASN A 261 -18.84 28.54 14.84
CA ASN A 261 -19.47 27.37 15.48
C ASN A 261 -20.77 27.79 16.19
N GLN A 262 -21.69 26.85 16.47
CA GLN A 262 -22.93 27.16 17.21
C GLN A 262 -22.67 27.81 18.59
N GLU A 263 -21.52 27.55 19.19
CA GLU A 263 -21.06 28.11 20.47
C GLU A 263 -20.48 29.53 20.33
N GLU A 264 -20.08 29.93 19.11
CA GLU A 264 -19.50 31.24 18.77
C GLU A 264 -20.47 32.12 17.95
N PHE A 265 -21.67 31.61 17.69
CA PHE A 265 -22.71 32.30 16.94
C PHE A 265 -23.20 33.52 17.74
N GLY A 266 -22.77 34.71 17.33
CA GLY A 266 -23.01 35.98 18.04
C GLY A 266 -21.79 36.56 18.77
N LEU A 267 -20.72 35.78 19.00
CA LEU A 267 -19.44 36.28 19.56
C LEU A 267 -18.52 36.87 18.49
N LEU A 268 -18.70 36.43 17.24
CA LEU A 268 -17.93 36.91 16.10
C LEU A 268 -18.44 38.25 15.54
N SER A 269 -19.51 38.86 16.07
CA SER A 269 -20.06 40.15 15.57
C SER A 269 -20.18 40.20 14.04
N LEU A 270 -20.62 39.09 13.42
CA LEU A 270 -20.92 39.00 12.00
C LEU A 270 -22.43 39.19 11.82
N GLU A 271 -22.85 39.96 10.81
CA GLU A 271 -24.27 40.08 10.45
C GLU A 271 -24.81 38.75 9.87
N TYR A 272 -26.15 38.59 9.80
CA TYR A 272 -26.79 37.32 9.41
C TYR A 272 -26.41 36.84 7.99
N ASP A 273 -25.98 37.76 7.13
CA ASP A 273 -25.55 37.55 5.75
C ASP A 273 -24.02 37.57 5.57
N GLU A 274 -23.24 37.84 6.62
CA GLU A 274 -21.78 37.85 6.55
C GLU A 274 -21.17 36.45 6.72
N ASN A 275 -20.13 36.18 5.93
CA ASN A 275 -19.35 34.94 6.02
C ASN A 275 -17.86 35.24 5.79
N PHE A 276 -17.00 34.29 6.14
CA PHE A 276 -15.56 34.38 5.91
C PHE A 276 -15.03 33.09 5.31
N CYS A 277 -13.89 33.15 4.63
CA CYS A 277 -13.21 31.96 4.13
C CYS A 277 -12.28 31.42 5.21
N MET A 278 -12.49 30.19 5.68
CA MET A 278 -11.61 29.55 6.66
C MET A 278 -10.17 29.47 6.15
N GLY A 279 -9.20 29.86 6.98
CA GLY A 279 -7.79 29.96 6.57
C GLY A 279 -7.13 28.62 6.20
N GLY A 280 -7.39 27.58 7.00
CA GLY A 280 -6.70 26.28 6.94
C GLY A 280 -6.71 25.60 5.56
N PRO A 281 -7.88 25.34 4.97
CA PRO A 281 -8.00 24.75 3.63
C PRO A 281 -7.44 25.61 2.49
N GLY A 282 -7.08 26.87 2.78
CA GLY A 282 -6.56 27.84 1.83
C GLY A 282 -7.62 28.83 1.35
N VAL A 283 -7.17 30.05 1.06
CA VAL A 283 -8.00 31.18 0.64
C VAL A 283 -7.48 31.74 -0.68
N LEU A 284 -8.33 31.71 -1.71
CA LEU A 284 -8.04 32.18 -3.05
C LEU A 284 -8.60 33.59 -3.26
N LEU A 285 -7.74 34.47 -3.75
CA LEU A 285 -8.05 35.86 -4.08
C LEU A 285 -7.72 36.08 -5.56
N SER A 286 -8.68 36.61 -6.32
CA SER A 286 -8.36 37.15 -7.65
C SER A 286 -7.41 38.34 -7.52
N ARG A 287 -6.66 38.64 -8.58
CA ARG A 287 -5.86 39.86 -8.68
C ARG A 287 -6.66 41.12 -8.32
N GLU A 288 -7.89 41.23 -8.82
CA GLU A 288 -8.76 42.39 -8.56
C GLU A 288 -9.14 42.51 -7.08
N THR A 289 -9.43 41.40 -6.40
CA THR A 289 -9.70 41.40 -4.96
C THR A 289 -8.50 41.88 -4.17
N LEU A 290 -7.31 41.34 -4.47
CA LEU A 290 -6.10 41.69 -3.74
C LEU A 290 -5.71 43.16 -3.99
N ALA A 291 -5.92 43.66 -5.21
CA ALA A 291 -5.71 45.07 -5.58
C ALA A 291 -6.52 46.05 -4.72
N ARG A 292 -7.77 45.70 -4.42
CA ARG A 292 -8.67 46.53 -3.60
C ARG A 292 -8.35 46.44 -2.11
N VAL A 293 -7.87 45.29 -1.63
CA VAL A 293 -7.67 45.04 -0.19
C VAL A 293 -6.28 45.47 0.28
N ALA A 294 -5.23 45.19 -0.50
CA ALA A 294 -3.84 45.41 -0.09
C ALA A 294 -3.52 46.85 0.36
N PRO A 295 -3.99 47.93 -0.31
CA PRO A 295 -3.75 49.31 0.14
C PRO A 295 -4.31 49.63 1.53
N HIS A 296 -5.33 48.90 1.97
CA HIS A 296 -6.04 49.13 3.22
C HIS A 296 -5.64 48.17 4.35
N VAL A 297 -4.64 47.31 4.13
CA VAL A 297 -4.17 46.34 5.12
C VAL A 297 -3.80 46.98 6.46
N LYS A 298 -3.12 48.14 6.44
CA LYS A 298 -2.77 48.88 7.67
C LYS A 298 -4.02 49.30 8.45
N THR A 299 -5.06 49.78 7.75
CA THR A 299 -6.33 50.15 8.36
C THR A 299 -7.07 48.94 8.93
N CYS A 300 -7.02 47.78 8.26
CA CYS A 300 -7.61 46.54 8.78
C CYS A 300 -6.90 46.07 10.06
N LEU A 301 -5.56 46.10 10.09
CA LEU A 301 -4.77 45.70 11.26
C LEU A 301 -4.96 46.61 12.49
N GLN A 302 -5.34 47.88 12.28
CA GLN A 302 -5.63 48.81 13.38
C GLN A 302 -7.06 48.64 13.94
N ASN A 303 -7.97 48.03 13.18
CA ASN A 303 -9.40 47.91 13.52
C ASN A 303 -9.84 46.44 13.55
N LEU A 304 -9.13 45.61 14.32
CA LEU A 304 -9.46 44.19 14.50
C LEU A 304 -10.52 44.02 15.59
N TYR A 305 -11.53 43.19 15.34
CA TYR A 305 -12.62 42.91 16.30
C TYR A 305 -12.40 41.63 17.10
N THR A 306 -11.65 40.69 16.55
CA THR A 306 -11.41 39.35 17.06
C THR A 306 -9.94 38.97 16.87
N THR A 307 -9.52 37.88 17.51
CA THR A 307 -8.17 37.31 17.37
C THR A 307 -8.06 36.32 16.20
N HIS A 308 -9.16 36.01 15.52
CA HIS A 308 -9.21 35.04 14.41
C HIS A 308 -8.80 35.71 13.09
N GLU A 309 -7.66 35.32 12.54
CA GLU A 309 -7.08 35.93 11.33
C GLU A 309 -7.98 35.84 10.10
N ASP A 310 -8.58 34.67 9.87
CA ASP A 310 -9.43 34.41 8.70
C ASP A 310 -10.76 35.18 8.74
N VAL A 311 -11.32 35.38 9.94
CA VAL A 311 -12.49 36.23 10.16
C VAL A 311 -12.16 37.69 9.85
N GLU A 312 -11.04 38.21 10.35
CA GLU A 312 -10.62 39.60 10.10
C GLU A 312 -10.27 39.82 8.62
N LEU A 313 -9.63 38.85 7.97
CA LEU A 313 -9.38 38.90 6.54
C LEU A 313 -10.70 38.97 5.76
N GLY A 314 -11.69 38.14 6.13
CA GLY A 314 -13.03 38.19 5.57
C GLY A 314 -13.69 39.55 5.70
N ARG A 315 -13.65 40.17 6.90
CA ARG A 315 -14.19 41.53 7.12
C ARG A 315 -13.48 42.58 6.28
N CYS A 316 -12.15 42.51 6.18
CA CYS A 316 -11.36 43.44 5.38
C CYS A 316 -11.72 43.33 3.88
N VAL A 317 -11.87 42.10 3.36
CA VAL A 317 -12.30 41.85 1.98
C VAL A 317 -13.72 42.36 1.74
N GLN A 318 -14.66 42.06 2.63
CA GLN A 318 -16.05 42.55 2.53
C GLN A 318 -16.09 44.08 2.50
N LYS A 319 -15.34 44.75 3.39
CA LYS A 319 -15.33 46.21 3.51
C LYS A 319 -14.72 46.93 2.30
N PHE A 320 -13.63 46.42 1.75
CA PHE A 320 -12.87 47.13 0.70
C PHE A 320 -13.07 46.58 -0.71
N ALA A 321 -13.35 45.28 -0.86
CA ALA A 321 -13.66 44.67 -2.15
C ALA A 321 -15.17 44.52 -2.39
N GLY A 322 -16.01 44.62 -1.35
CA GLY A 322 -17.47 44.58 -1.47
C GLY A 322 -18.03 43.18 -1.79
N ILE A 323 -17.29 42.12 -1.47
CA ILE A 323 -17.66 40.74 -1.80
C ILE A 323 -17.51 39.80 -0.61
N PRO A 324 -18.48 38.88 -0.39
CA PRO A 324 -18.39 37.87 0.65
C PRO A 324 -17.56 36.67 0.19
N CYS A 325 -17.22 35.77 1.13
CA CYS A 325 -16.65 34.46 0.77
C CYS A 325 -17.67 33.65 -0.03
N THR A 326 -17.19 32.95 -1.06
CA THR A 326 -18.03 32.16 -1.96
C THR A 326 -18.89 31.15 -1.19
N TRP A 327 -20.22 31.34 -1.22
CA TRP A 327 -21.18 30.46 -0.55
C TRP A 327 -21.66 29.35 -1.50
N SER A 328 -20.94 28.24 -1.54
CA SER A 328 -21.35 27.03 -2.25
C SER A 328 -21.13 25.79 -1.38
N TYR A 329 -22.13 24.90 -1.36
CA TYR A 329 -22.05 23.63 -0.64
C TYR A 329 -20.87 22.77 -1.11
N GLU A 330 -20.44 22.96 -2.37
CA GLU A 330 -19.31 22.22 -2.94
C GLU A 330 -17.98 22.66 -2.35
N MET A 331 -17.86 23.91 -1.86
CA MET A 331 -16.61 24.41 -1.28
C MET A 331 -16.15 23.57 -0.10
N GLN A 332 -17.07 23.06 0.72
CA GLN A 332 -16.76 22.16 1.85
C GLN A 332 -16.22 20.79 1.38
N THR A 333 -16.53 20.38 0.14
CA THR A 333 -16.08 19.10 -0.41
C THR A 333 -14.79 19.23 -1.22
N ILE A 334 -14.59 20.37 -1.89
CA ILE A 334 -13.39 20.60 -2.71
C ILE A 334 -12.27 21.28 -1.92
N LEU A 335 -12.57 22.10 -0.92
CA LEU A 335 -11.60 22.62 0.04
C LEU A 335 -11.90 21.93 1.36
N TYR A 336 -11.36 20.73 1.53
CA TYR A 336 -11.82 19.80 2.55
C TYR A 336 -11.07 20.00 3.87
N HIS A 337 -11.81 20.41 4.89
CA HIS A 337 -11.34 20.44 6.27
C HIS A 337 -11.79 19.19 7.03
N ASN A 338 -10.83 18.46 7.58
CA ASN A 338 -11.06 17.33 8.47
C ASN A 338 -10.91 17.74 9.93
N SER A 339 -12.00 17.64 10.70
CA SER A 339 -12.05 18.01 12.11
C SER A 339 -11.33 17.03 13.06
N SER A 340 -10.80 15.91 12.57
CA SER A 340 -10.04 14.91 13.37
C SER A 340 -8.63 15.38 13.78
N GLY A 341 -8.21 16.59 13.42
CA GLY A 341 -6.99 17.21 13.92
C GLY A 341 -5.72 16.44 13.57
N ARG A 342 -5.02 15.88 14.57
CA ARG A 342 -3.76 15.12 14.35
C ARG A 342 -3.97 13.76 13.68
N GLU A 343 -5.17 13.21 13.75
CA GLU A 343 -5.52 11.92 13.14
C GLU A 343 -6.03 12.07 11.70
N ALA A 344 -6.11 13.31 11.19
CA ALA A 344 -6.53 13.55 9.82
C ALA A 344 -5.53 12.92 8.82
N PHE A 345 -6.06 12.14 7.89
CA PHE A 345 -5.32 11.48 6.80
C PHE A 345 -4.24 10.47 7.25
N THR A 346 -4.28 10.00 8.51
CA THR A 346 -3.40 8.91 9.01
C THR A 346 -3.92 7.52 8.61
N GLY A 347 -5.23 7.38 8.40
CA GLY A 347 -5.89 6.11 8.05
C GLY A 347 -5.90 5.79 6.54
N ASN A 348 -6.96 5.13 6.08
CA ASN A 348 -7.15 4.80 4.66
C ASN A 348 -7.41 6.08 3.83
N LEU A 349 -6.65 6.28 2.74
CA LEU A 349 -6.78 7.43 1.83
C LEU A 349 -7.79 7.20 0.70
N LYS A 350 -8.27 5.97 0.49
CA LYS A 350 -9.31 5.59 -0.50
C LYS A 350 -10.71 6.04 -0.06
N GLN A 351 -10.86 7.30 0.32
CA GLN A 351 -12.12 7.91 0.77
C GLN A 351 -12.63 8.91 -0.27
N LYS A 352 -13.94 8.98 -0.44
CA LYS A 352 -14.60 9.85 -1.43
C LYS A 352 -14.23 11.32 -1.24
N GLU A 353 -14.10 11.74 0.00
CA GLU A 353 -13.73 13.10 0.43
C GLU A 353 -12.32 13.44 -0.07
N VAL A 354 -11.36 12.54 0.17
CA VAL A 354 -9.96 12.69 -0.25
C VAL A 354 -9.84 12.76 -1.78
N HIS A 355 -10.57 11.90 -2.50
CA HIS A 355 -10.56 11.89 -3.96
C HIS A 355 -11.17 13.14 -4.59
N ARG A 356 -12.20 13.73 -3.98
CA ARG A 356 -12.93 14.89 -4.53
C ARG A 356 -12.24 16.21 -4.21
N ALA A 357 -11.58 16.29 -3.07
CA ALA A 357 -10.86 17.46 -2.62
C ALA A 357 -9.82 17.96 -3.64
N ILE A 358 -9.68 19.28 -3.70
CA ILE A 358 -8.58 20.05 -4.28
C ILE A 358 -7.57 20.36 -3.19
N THR A 359 -8.04 20.76 -2.00
CA THR A 359 -7.18 20.95 -0.83
C THR A 359 -7.62 20.05 0.32
N LEU A 360 -6.64 19.52 1.05
CA LEU A 360 -6.82 18.65 2.21
C LEU A 360 -6.14 19.30 3.41
N HIS A 361 -6.90 19.60 4.45
CA HIS A 361 -6.40 20.21 5.67
C HIS A 361 -7.05 19.57 6.91
N PRO A 362 -6.32 19.35 8.01
CA PRO A 362 -4.89 19.56 8.18
C PRO A 362 -4.06 18.28 7.97
N VAL A 363 -2.85 18.41 7.44
CA VAL A 363 -1.81 17.37 7.37
C VAL A 363 -0.70 17.74 8.37
N LYS A 364 -0.94 17.47 9.65
CA LYS A 364 -0.08 17.95 10.75
C LYS A 364 1.32 17.33 10.76
N GLN A 365 1.47 16.09 10.26
CA GLN A 365 2.74 15.37 10.18
C GLN A 365 3.30 15.47 8.76
N HIS A 366 4.52 15.98 8.61
CA HIS A 366 5.13 16.18 7.30
C HIS A 366 5.35 14.87 6.53
N GLN A 367 5.59 13.74 7.20
CA GLN A 367 5.68 12.42 6.56
C GLN A 367 4.37 12.04 5.84
N HIS A 368 3.22 12.41 6.39
CA HIS A 368 1.93 12.16 5.75
C HIS A 368 1.70 13.06 4.52
N MET A 369 2.38 14.21 4.40
CA MET A 369 2.35 15.02 3.18
C MET A 369 2.90 14.22 1.99
N TYR A 370 4.03 13.53 2.17
CA TYR A 370 4.59 12.66 1.13
C TYR A 370 3.70 11.45 0.84
N ARG A 371 3.09 10.85 1.88
CA ARG A 371 2.15 9.73 1.70
C ARG A 371 0.92 10.13 0.88
N VAL A 372 0.31 11.27 1.19
CA VAL A 372 -0.81 11.83 0.42
C VAL A 372 -0.35 12.18 -0.99
N HIS A 373 0.84 12.75 -1.14
CA HIS A 373 1.39 13.06 -2.47
C HIS A 373 1.56 11.81 -3.32
N ASN A 374 2.18 10.76 -2.78
CA ASN A 374 2.36 9.48 -3.45
C ASN A 374 1.00 8.86 -3.85
N TYR A 375 0.01 8.93 -2.95
CA TYR A 375 -1.35 8.48 -3.26
C TYR A 375 -1.96 9.22 -4.47
N MET A 376 -1.87 10.55 -4.50
CA MET A 376 -2.39 11.36 -5.60
C MET A 376 -1.63 11.10 -6.92
N LYS A 377 -0.33 10.85 -6.85
CA LYS A 377 0.48 10.41 -8.00
C LYS A 377 0.03 9.06 -8.52
N GLY A 378 -0.27 8.10 -7.65
CA GLY A 378 -0.86 6.81 -8.02
C GLY A 378 -2.15 6.96 -8.81
N LEU A 379 -3.05 7.86 -8.40
CA LEU A 379 -4.28 8.15 -9.15
C LEU A 379 -3.98 8.77 -10.52
N LYS A 380 -2.95 9.62 -10.62
CA LYS A 380 -2.54 10.21 -11.89
C LYS A 380 -1.97 9.18 -12.85
N ILE A 381 -1.18 8.23 -12.35
CA ILE A 381 -0.65 7.10 -13.12
C ILE A 381 -1.81 6.27 -13.68
N GLN A 382 -2.80 5.94 -12.85
CA GLN A 382 -3.99 5.20 -13.30
C GLN A 382 -4.77 5.96 -14.39
N GLU A 383 -4.93 7.27 -14.27
CA GLU A 383 -5.55 8.11 -15.30
C GLU A 383 -4.77 8.06 -16.62
N MET A 384 -3.44 8.17 -16.57
CA MET A 384 -2.58 8.10 -17.76
C MET A 384 -2.60 6.71 -18.41
N HIS A 385 -2.58 5.62 -17.62
CA HIS A 385 -2.72 4.26 -18.15
C HIS A 385 -4.06 4.08 -18.86
N GLN A 386 -5.15 4.61 -18.31
CA GLN A 386 -6.45 4.56 -18.97
C GLN A 386 -6.46 5.36 -20.29
N GLN A 387 -5.78 6.51 -20.34
CA GLN A 387 -5.62 7.28 -21.57
C GLN A 387 -4.80 6.51 -22.61
N ALA A 388 -3.70 5.87 -22.21
CA ALA A 388 -2.91 5.02 -23.09
C ALA A 388 -3.74 3.88 -23.71
N ILE A 389 -4.51 3.17 -22.89
CA ILE A 389 -5.43 2.12 -23.37
C ILE A 389 -6.45 2.69 -24.36
N SER A 390 -7.02 3.88 -24.08
CA SER A 390 -7.97 4.51 -25.01
C SER A 390 -7.33 4.79 -26.37
N LEU A 391 -6.10 5.32 -26.36
CA LEU A 391 -5.35 5.60 -27.59
C LEU A 391 -5.01 4.31 -28.37
N HIS A 392 -4.62 3.22 -27.69
CA HIS A 392 -4.41 1.94 -28.37
C HIS A 392 -5.68 1.41 -29.04
N ARG A 393 -6.86 1.61 -28.42
CA ARG A 393 -8.14 1.25 -29.04
C ARG A 393 -8.46 2.12 -30.25
N ASP A 394 -8.19 3.42 -30.16
CA ASP A 394 -8.37 4.33 -31.28
C ASP A 394 -7.47 3.92 -32.46
N ILE A 395 -6.21 3.54 -32.18
CA ILE A 395 -5.29 2.99 -33.18
C ILE A 395 -5.86 1.69 -33.78
N ALA A 396 -6.24 0.71 -32.95
CA ALA A 396 -6.78 -0.57 -33.42
C ALA A 396 -8.04 -0.40 -34.29
N ASN A 397 -8.93 0.52 -33.91
CA ASN A 397 -10.13 0.87 -34.67
C ASN A 397 -9.77 1.49 -36.01
N MET A 398 -8.82 2.44 -36.04
CA MET A 398 -8.36 3.05 -37.28
C MET A 398 -7.68 2.03 -38.20
N MET A 399 -6.90 1.10 -37.65
CA MET A 399 -6.28 0.03 -38.44
C MET A 399 -7.32 -0.88 -39.09
N SER A 400 -8.35 -1.29 -38.34
CA SER A 400 -9.46 -2.07 -38.85
C SER A 400 -10.18 -1.35 -40.01
N LEU A 401 -10.43 -0.05 -39.86
CA LEU A 401 -11.03 0.78 -40.93
C LEU A 401 -10.15 0.89 -42.18
N LEU A 402 -8.83 0.84 -42.02
CA LEU A 402 -7.86 0.84 -43.12
C LEU A 402 -7.61 -0.55 -43.72
N GLY A 403 -8.26 -1.61 -43.20
CA GLY A 403 -8.10 -3.00 -43.66
C GLY A 403 -6.84 -3.69 -43.15
N TYR A 404 -6.15 -3.12 -42.16
CA TYR A 404 -4.98 -3.72 -41.52
C TYR A 404 -5.35 -4.47 -40.23
N LYS A 405 -4.62 -5.55 -39.94
CA LYS A 405 -4.69 -6.21 -38.63
C LYS A 405 -4.01 -5.35 -37.57
N PRO A 406 -4.49 -5.33 -36.30
CA PRO A 406 -3.87 -4.58 -35.21
C PRO A 406 -2.39 -4.90 -34.98
N GLU A 407 -1.95 -6.12 -35.29
CA GLU A 407 -0.54 -6.56 -35.19
C GLU A 407 0.40 -5.78 -36.13
N ALA A 408 -0.12 -5.22 -37.21
CA ALA A 408 0.68 -4.45 -38.17
C ALA A 408 1.05 -3.05 -37.64
N ALA A 409 0.52 -2.62 -36.48
CA ALA A 409 0.71 -1.27 -35.97
C ALA A 409 2.19 -0.94 -35.75
N GLU A 410 2.97 -1.93 -35.30
CA GLU A 410 4.40 -1.80 -35.03
C GLU A 410 5.22 -1.50 -36.29
N ARG A 411 4.73 -1.90 -37.48
CA ARG A 411 5.43 -1.74 -38.76
C ARG A 411 4.85 -0.61 -39.61
N MET A 412 3.84 0.10 -39.10
CA MET A 412 3.13 1.11 -39.85
C MET A 412 3.89 2.43 -39.84
N LEU A 413 4.06 3.00 -41.04
CA LEU A 413 4.66 4.31 -41.25
C LEU A 413 3.54 5.33 -41.47
N LEU A 414 3.59 6.43 -40.73
CA LEU A 414 2.84 7.65 -41.00
C LEU A 414 3.49 8.43 -42.15
N GLY A 415 2.79 9.43 -42.69
CA GLY A 415 3.33 10.32 -43.72
C GLY A 415 4.69 10.90 -43.30
N ASN A 416 5.62 11.02 -44.26
CA ASN A 416 7.03 11.35 -44.06
C ASN A 416 7.89 10.23 -43.39
N ASN A 417 7.54 8.95 -43.58
CA ASN A 417 8.30 7.80 -43.06
C ASN A 417 8.46 7.75 -41.53
N VAL A 418 7.56 8.37 -40.78
CA VAL A 418 7.61 8.34 -39.32
C VAL A 418 6.96 7.05 -38.82
N GLN A 419 7.69 6.23 -38.06
CA GLN A 419 7.12 5.03 -37.44
C GLN A 419 6.04 5.41 -36.43
N LEU A 420 4.88 4.73 -36.49
CA LEU A 420 3.79 4.92 -35.54
C LEU A 420 4.24 4.66 -34.09
N PHE A 421 5.07 3.63 -33.90
CA PHE A 421 5.76 3.34 -32.64
C PHE A 421 7.27 3.46 -32.85
N PRO A 422 7.93 4.49 -32.29
CA PRO A 422 9.36 4.69 -32.49
C PRO A 422 10.22 3.64 -31.75
N ALA A 423 9.66 3.01 -30.71
CA ALA A 423 10.35 2.06 -29.86
C ALA A 423 9.93 0.63 -30.19
N LYS A 424 10.92 -0.25 -30.37
CA LYS A 424 10.70 -1.68 -30.61
C LYS A 424 10.25 -2.40 -29.33
N LYS A 425 9.52 -3.49 -29.47
CA LYS A 425 9.11 -4.36 -28.35
C LYS A 425 10.33 -4.78 -27.52
N GLY A 426 10.24 -4.60 -26.21
CA GLY A 426 11.31 -4.91 -25.25
C GLY A 426 12.24 -3.75 -24.91
N THR A 427 12.14 -2.60 -25.58
CA THR A 427 12.87 -1.39 -25.15
C THR A 427 12.05 -0.60 -24.12
N ARG A 428 12.72 0.24 -23.33
CA ARG A 428 12.08 1.08 -22.29
C ARG A 428 11.01 2.03 -22.84
N GLY A 429 11.12 2.43 -24.10
CA GLY A 429 10.16 3.31 -24.77
C GLY A 429 8.95 2.59 -25.38
N TYR A 430 8.88 1.26 -25.30
CA TYR A 430 7.79 0.49 -25.90
C TYR A 430 6.47 0.76 -25.18
N LEU A 431 5.50 1.31 -25.92
CA LEU A 431 4.22 1.75 -25.37
C LEU A 431 3.20 0.62 -25.18
N GLY A 432 3.52 -0.59 -25.63
CA GLY A 432 2.69 -1.78 -25.49
C GLY A 432 2.11 -2.29 -26.81
N ASP A 433 1.61 -3.52 -26.76
CA ASP A 433 1.09 -4.23 -27.93
C ASP A 433 -0.35 -3.78 -28.23
N THR A 434 -0.54 -3.15 -29.39
CA THR A 434 -1.86 -2.67 -29.82
C THR A 434 -2.85 -3.81 -30.06
N ALA A 435 -2.39 -5.01 -30.44
CA ALA A 435 -3.27 -6.16 -30.61
C ALA A 435 -3.86 -6.66 -29.28
N MET A 436 -3.16 -6.43 -28.16
CA MET A 436 -3.64 -6.78 -26.82
C MET A 436 -4.37 -5.62 -26.15
N LEU A 437 -3.76 -4.44 -26.12
CA LEU A 437 -4.29 -3.25 -25.43
C LEU A 437 -5.45 -2.59 -26.19
N GLY A 438 -5.47 -2.73 -27.52
CA GLY A 438 -6.52 -2.21 -28.39
C GLY A 438 -7.79 -3.06 -28.42
N LEU A 439 -7.81 -4.22 -27.76
CA LEU A 439 -9.01 -5.07 -27.68
C LEU A 439 -10.14 -4.32 -26.98
N GLU A 440 -11.31 -4.33 -27.63
CA GLU A 440 -12.52 -3.82 -27.01
C GLU A 440 -12.86 -4.61 -25.74
N PRO A 441 -13.43 -3.97 -24.73
CA PRO A 441 -13.89 -4.67 -23.54
C PRO A 441 -15.03 -5.63 -23.87
N GLY A 442 -14.99 -6.85 -23.32
CA GLY A 442 -15.96 -7.89 -23.62
C GLY A 442 -15.74 -9.14 -22.76
N LEU A 443 -16.82 -9.86 -22.47
CA LEU A 443 -16.77 -11.08 -21.67
C LEU A 443 -16.32 -12.32 -22.49
N ASN A 444 -16.21 -12.21 -23.81
CA ASN A 444 -15.92 -13.33 -24.69
C ASN A 444 -14.57 -13.18 -25.42
N LYS A 445 -13.58 -12.54 -24.78
CA LYS A 445 -12.23 -12.35 -25.36
C LYS A 445 -11.44 -13.64 -25.51
N PHE A 446 -11.64 -14.55 -24.55
CA PHE A 446 -11.00 -15.85 -24.54
C PHE A 446 -12.05 -16.92 -24.79
N ILE A 447 -11.81 -17.74 -25.81
CA ILE A 447 -12.66 -18.87 -26.16
C ILE A 447 -11.86 -20.14 -25.81
N PRO A 448 -12.22 -20.86 -24.73
CA PRO A 448 -11.53 -22.08 -24.34
C PRO A 448 -11.73 -23.17 -25.41
N GLN A 449 -10.66 -23.88 -25.75
CA GLN A 449 -10.70 -25.03 -26.68
C GLN A 449 -10.89 -26.35 -25.92
N THR A 450 -10.44 -26.42 -24.67
CA THR A 450 -10.56 -27.60 -23.80
C THR A 450 -11.29 -27.25 -22.49
N GLU A 451 -11.81 -28.28 -21.79
CA GLU A 451 -12.47 -28.10 -20.49
C GLU A 451 -11.52 -27.47 -19.46
N ASP A 452 -10.26 -27.89 -19.43
CA ASP A 452 -9.25 -27.37 -18.50
C ASP A 452 -8.91 -25.88 -18.72
N GLN A 453 -9.20 -25.35 -19.91
CA GLN A 453 -8.99 -23.93 -20.23
C GLN A 453 -10.17 -23.05 -19.77
N VAL A 454 -11.29 -23.63 -19.35
CA VAL A 454 -12.47 -22.85 -18.96
C VAL A 454 -12.18 -22.06 -17.68
N LEU A 455 -12.18 -20.73 -17.80
CA LEU A 455 -12.05 -19.83 -16.65
C LEU A 455 -13.32 -19.84 -15.81
N THR A 456 -13.21 -20.31 -14.56
CA THR A 456 -14.33 -20.36 -13.62
C THR A 456 -14.68 -18.99 -13.04
N TRP A 457 -15.96 -18.74 -12.84
CA TRP A 457 -16.44 -17.56 -12.12
C TRP A 457 -16.55 -17.82 -10.63
N ASP A 458 -15.98 -16.92 -9.84
CA ASP A 458 -16.20 -16.84 -8.41
C ASP A 458 -17.46 -16.02 -8.12
N PHE A 459 -18.33 -16.53 -7.25
CA PHE A 459 -19.55 -15.84 -6.86
C PHE A 459 -19.34 -15.03 -5.57
N ILE A 460 -19.61 -13.74 -5.64
CA ILE A 460 -19.47 -12.77 -4.55
C ILE A 460 -20.85 -12.49 -3.98
N SER A 461 -20.98 -12.64 -2.67
CA SER A 461 -22.14 -12.17 -1.90
C SER A 461 -21.66 -11.64 -0.55
N ARG A 462 -22.29 -12.03 0.57
CA ARG A 462 -21.69 -11.85 1.91
C ARG A 462 -20.44 -12.71 2.12
N SER A 463 -20.31 -13.79 1.36
CA SER A 463 -19.17 -14.70 1.34
C SER A 463 -18.71 -14.87 -0.11
N LEU A 464 -17.44 -15.22 -0.30
CA LEU A 464 -16.88 -15.60 -1.58
C LEU A 464 -17.05 -17.11 -1.77
N PHE A 465 -17.55 -17.48 -2.95
CA PHE A 465 -17.72 -18.88 -3.36
C PHE A 465 -16.84 -19.15 -4.57
N SER A 466 -15.86 -20.04 -4.41
CA SER A 466 -14.86 -20.36 -5.44
C SER A 466 -14.82 -21.88 -5.67
N ALA A 467 -14.80 -22.31 -6.94
CA ALA A 467 -14.75 -23.73 -7.29
C ALA A 467 -13.35 -24.35 -7.11
N GLY A 468 -12.29 -23.57 -7.41
CA GLY A 468 -10.90 -24.03 -7.36
C GLY A 468 -10.25 -24.01 -5.96
N ASN A 469 -11.00 -23.70 -4.91
CA ASN A 469 -10.46 -23.64 -3.54
C ASN A 469 -10.94 -24.83 -2.71
N THR A 470 -10.08 -25.38 -1.86
CA THR A 470 -10.43 -26.48 -0.94
C THR A 470 -11.56 -26.09 0.02
N ASN A 471 -11.67 -24.80 0.37
CA ASN A 471 -12.81 -24.25 1.08
C ASN A 471 -13.71 -23.45 0.12
N PRO A 472 -14.81 -24.05 -0.39
CA PRO A 472 -15.65 -23.43 -1.40
C PRO A 472 -16.45 -22.24 -0.88
N ARG A 473 -16.52 -22.01 0.45
CA ARG A 473 -17.17 -20.83 1.05
C ARG A 473 -16.22 -20.15 2.03
N ARG A 474 -15.70 -18.99 1.64
CA ARG A 474 -14.76 -18.22 2.45
C ARG A 474 -15.20 -16.77 2.64
N ARG A 475 -14.54 -16.08 3.58
CA ARG A 475 -14.66 -14.63 3.68
C ARG A 475 -14.01 -14.00 2.45
N ILE A 476 -14.52 -12.84 2.02
CA ILE A 476 -13.89 -12.06 0.96
C ILE A 476 -12.54 -11.57 1.50
N GLU A 477 -11.46 -11.93 0.80
CA GLU A 477 -10.10 -11.56 1.18
C GLU A 477 -9.88 -10.05 0.99
N THR A 478 -9.00 -9.47 1.81
CA THR A 478 -8.73 -8.03 1.80
C THR A 478 -8.34 -7.50 0.41
N PRO A 479 -7.45 -8.15 -0.38
CA PRO A 479 -7.08 -7.64 -1.70
C PRO A 479 -8.27 -7.57 -2.67
N LEU A 480 -9.13 -8.59 -2.70
CA LEU A 480 -10.32 -8.58 -3.54
C LEU A 480 -11.33 -7.53 -3.08
N LYS A 481 -11.50 -7.36 -1.77
CA LYS A 481 -12.38 -6.33 -1.20
C LYS A 481 -11.90 -4.93 -1.58
N GLU A 482 -10.61 -4.64 -1.44
CA GLU A 482 -10.03 -3.36 -1.83
C GLU A 482 -10.15 -3.11 -3.33
N GLY A 483 -9.93 -4.14 -4.16
CA GLY A 483 -10.15 -4.07 -5.60
C GLY A 483 -11.60 -3.75 -5.96
N LEU A 484 -12.58 -4.40 -5.31
CA LEU A 484 -14.00 -4.12 -5.51
C LEU A 484 -14.36 -2.69 -5.07
N ASP A 485 -13.83 -2.19 -3.97
CA ASP A 485 -14.06 -0.83 -3.50
C ASP A 485 -13.51 0.20 -4.52
N ASP A 486 -12.33 -0.06 -5.09
CA ASP A 486 -11.75 0.77 -6.16
C ASP A 486 -12.59 0.72 -7.44
N VAL A 487 -13.05 -0.47 -7.84
CA VAL A 487 -13.92 -0.68 -9.00
C VAL A 487 -15.23 0.10 -8.85
N VAL A 488 -15.90 -0.05 -7.71
CA VAL A 488 -17.15 0.66 -7.41
C VAL A 488 -16.92 2.17 -7.43
N ARG A 489 -15.83 2.65 -6.83
CA ARG A 489 -15.49 4.07 -6.81
C ARG A 489 -15.36 4.65 -8.21
N GLU A 490 -14.59 4.01 -9.09
CA GLU A 490 -14.41 4.45 -10.48
C GLU A 490 -15.74 4.46 -11.25
N VAL A 491 -16.56 3.41 -11.09
CA VAL A 491 -17.90 3.35 -11.69
C VAL A 491 -18.78 4.49 -11.21
N MET A 492 -18.75 4.80 -9.92
CA MET A 492 -19.56 5.89 -9.36
C MET A 492 -19.10 7.26 -9.83
N ASP A 493 -17.80 7.47 -10.03
CA ASP A 493 -17.27 8.71 -10.59
C ASP A 493 -17.67 8.86 -12.06
N MET A 494 -17.59 7.80 -12.85
CA MET A 494 -18.04 7.77 -14.25
C MET A 494 -19.56 8.03 -14.37
N ILE A 495 -20.40 7.35 -13.58
CA ILE A 495 -21.86 7.55 -13.56
C ILE A 495 -22.24 8.99 -13.19
N ASN A 496 -21.46 9.62 -12.30
CA ASN A 496 -21.71 10.97 -11.82
C ASN A 496 -20.95 12.06 -12.59
N MET A 497 -20.21 11.74 -13.65
CA MET A 497 -19.42 12.72 -14.40
C MET A 497 -20.24 13.94 -14.86
N TYR A 498 -21.46 13.71 -15.35
CA TYR A 498 -22.40 14.77 -15.77
C TYR A 498 -23.56 15.00 -14.79
N SER A 499 -23.40 14.58 -13.54
CA SER A 499 -24.40 14.73 -12.45
C SER A 499 -24.94 16.17 -12.35
N LYS A 500 -24.03 17.16 -12.35
CA LYS A 500 -24.35 18.59 -12.25
C LYS A 500 -25.19 19.12 -13.40
N GLN A 501 -24.78 18.87 -14.64
CA GLN A 501 -25.53 19.28 -15.84
C GLN A 501 -26.96 18.72 -15.83
N ARG A 502 -27.12 17.51 -15.29
CA ARG A 502 -28.40 16.81 -15.20
C ARG A 502 -29.18 17.11 -13.90
N GLY A 503 -28.63 17.87 -12.95
CA GLY A 503 -29.27 18.22 -11.68
C GLY A 503 -29.62 17.02 -10.80
N ARG A 504 -28.80 15.96 -10.85
CA ARG A 504 -28.98 14.68 -10.11
C ARG A 504 -27.64 14.17 -9.57
N VAL A 505 -27.65 13.39 -8.51
CA VAL A 505 -26.49 12.64 -8.01
C VAL A 505 -26.93 11.21 -7.73
N ILE A 506 -26.08 10.24 -8.08
CA ILE A 506 -26.26 8.84 -7.73
C ILE A 506 -25.26 8.47 -6.65
N GLU A 507 -25.73 7.86 -5.58
CA GLU A 507 -24.90 7.40 -4.45
C GLU A 507 -24.89 5.88 -4.39
N TYR A 508 -23.73 5.30 -4.09
CA TYR A 508 -23.60 3.87 -3.84
C TYR A 508 -24.14 3.49 -2.46
N ARG A 509 -24.76 2.31 -2.34
CA ARG A 509 -25.17 1.72 -1.05
C ARG A 509 -24.41 0.43 -0.75
N GLU A 510 -24.57 -0.56 -1.61
CA GLU A 510 -23.94 -1.88 -1.43
C GLU A 510 -23.92 -2.67 -2.75
N ILE A 511 -23.03 -3.66 -2.82
CA ILE A 511 -23.09 -4.75 -3.81
C ILE A 511 -24.01 -5.83 -3.24
N LEU A 512 -25.10 -6.17 -3.94
CA LEU A 512 -26.02 -7.23 -3.51
C LEU A 512 -25.41 -8.61 -3.73
N TYR A 513 -24.85 -8.82 -4.93
CA TYR A 513 -24.01 -9.96 -5.29
C TYR A 513 -23.23 -9.58 -6.55
N GLY A 514 -22.26 -10.42 -6.91
CA GLY A 514 -21.57 -10.31 -8.17
C GLY A 514 -20.84 -11.58 -8.56
N TYR A 515 -20.23 -11.54 -9.73
CA TYR A 515 -19.34 -12.58 -10.24
C TYR A 515 -18.00 -11.94 -10.58
N HIS A 516 -16.93 -12.67 -10.30
CA HIS A 516 -15.56 -12.25 -10.57
C HIS A 516 -14.80 -13.39 -11.23
N ARG A 517 -14.00 -13.06 -12.24
CA ARG A 517 -13.00 -13.98 -12.79
C ARG A 517 -11.76 -13.19 -13.21
N VAL A 518 -10.62 -13.86 -13.24
CA VAL A 518 -9.35 -13.27 -13.69
C VAL A 518 -8.83 -14.07 -14.87
N SER A 519 -8.58 -13.38 -15.97
CA SER A 519 -7.76 -13.87 -17.07
C SER A 519 -6.34 -13.32 -16.92
N PRO A 520 -5.31 -14.17 -16.81
CA PRO A 520 -3.93 -13.71 -16.69
C PRO A 520 -3.48 -12.82 -17.85
N GLN A 521 -4.00 -13.06 -19.06
CA GLN A 521 -3.66 -12.29 -20.26
C GLN A 521 -4.48 -11.00 -20.38
N PHE A 522 -5.80 -11.05 -20.13
CA PHE A 522 -6.69 -9.93 -20.45
C PHE A 522 -7.08 -9.05 -19.27
N GLY A 523 -6.94 -9.54 -18.04
CA GLY A 523 -7.31 -8.82 -16.82
C GLY A 523 -8.48 -9.42 -16.05
N ALA A 524 -9.07 -8.61 -15.17
CA ALA A 524 -10.17 -9.01 -14.29
C ALA A 524 -11.53 -8.55 -14.83
N ASP A 525 -12.49 -9.48 -14.82
CA ASP A 525 -13.87 -9.22 -15.22
C ASP A 525 -14.79 -9.28 -14.00
N TYR A 526 -15.74 -8.35 -13.95
CA TYR A 526 -16.75 -8.26 -12.90
C TYR A 526 -18.15 -8.12 -13.47
N ILE A 527 -19.09 -8.85 -12.88
CA ILE A 527 -20.52 -8.67 -13.10
C ILE A 527 -21.11 -8.31 -11.74
N LEU A 528 -21.45 -7.05 -11.51
CA LEU A 528 -21.88 -6.57 -10.20
C LEU A 528 -23.33 -6.11 -10.22
N ASP A 529 -24.10 -6.55 -9.22
CA ASP A 529 -25.44 -6.03 -8.97
C ASP A 529 -25.37 -5.00 -7.84
N LEU A 530 -25.48 -3.73 -8.21
CA LEU A 530 -25.30 -2.59 -7.33
C LEU A 530 -26.65 -2.05 -6.86
N LEU A 531 -26.77 -1.84 -5.56
CA LEU A 531 -27.81 -1.01 -4.98
C LEU A 531 -27.31 0.44 -4.88
N LEU A 532 -28.03 1.34 -5.55
CA LEU A 532 -27.71 2.76 -5.67
C LEU A 532 -28.88 3.60 -5.14
N VAL A 533 -28.63 4.88 -4.85
CA VAL A 533 -29.65 5.87 -4.52
C VAL A 533 -29.55 7.06 -5.46
N TYR A 534 -30.61 7.26 -6.23
CA TYR A 534 -30.78 8.38 -7.12
C TYR A 534 -31.36 9.56 -6.35
N LYS A 535 -30.66 10.70 -6.33
CA LYS A 535 -31.10 11.97 -5.75
C LYS A 535 -31.21 13.02 -6.85
N LYS A 536 -32.41 13.54 -7.09
CA LYS A 536 -32.66 14.66 -8.00
C LYS A 536 -32.85 15.94 -7.20
N TYR A 537 -32.13 16.98 -7.58
CA TYR A 537 -32.17 18.29 -6.93
C TYR A 537 -32.86 19.36 -7.78
N ARG A 538 -32.80 19.23 -9.11
CA ARG A 538 -33.45 20.16 -10.03
C ARG A 538 -34.94 19.85 -10.19
N GLY A 539 -35.81 20.83 -9.95
CA GLY A 539 -37.26 20.67 -9.98
C GLY A 539 -37.79 19.99 -8.72
N ARG A 540 -38.72 19.03 -8.85
CA ARG A 540 -39.22 18.27 -7.69
C ARG A 540 -38.12 17.38 -7.13
N LYS A 541 -37.67 17.70 -5.90
CA LYS A 541 -36.70 16.88 -5.16
C LYS A 541 -37.23 15.46 -5.02
N MET A 542 -36.38 14.49 -5.33
CA MET A 542 -36.75 13.07 -5.33
C MET A 542 -35.55 12.22 -4.94
N THR A 543 -35.76 11.26 -4.06
CA THR A 543 -34.77 10.27 -3.64
C THR A 543 -35.35 8.88 -3.84
N VAL A 544 -34.74 8.05 -4.69
CA VAL A 544 -35.25 6.72 -5.05
C VAL A 544 -34.10 5.71 -5.05
N PRO A 545 -34.25 4.53 -4.40
CA PRO A 545 -33.30 3.44 -4.55
C PRO A 545 -33.40 2.86 -5.95
N VAL A 546 -32.26 2.63 -6.59
CA VAL A 546 -32.14 2.10 -7.94
C VAL A 546 -31.20 0.91 -7.88
N ARG A 547 -31.58 -0.20 -8.50
CA ARG A 547 -30.74 -1.39 -8.66
C ARG A 547 -30.22 -1.42 -10.09
N ARG A 548 -28.93 -1.72 -10.27
CA ARG A 548 -28.31 -1.81 -11.60
C ARG A 548 -27.27 -2.91 -11.67
N HIS A 549 -27.30 -3.65 -12.76
CA HIS A 549 -26.24 -4.56 -13.18
C HIS A 549 -25.17 -3.78 -13.93
N VAL A 550 -23.92 -4.01 -13.57
CA VAL A 550 -22.78 -3.37 -14.20
C VAL A 550 -21.79 -4.45 -14.63
N TYR A 551 -21.44 -4.43 -15.91
CA TYR A 551 -20.44 -5.30 -16.50
C TYR A 551 -19.15 -4.51 -16.65
N LEU A 552 -18.11 -4.94 -15.95
CA LEU A 552 -16.88 -4.19 -15.79
C LEU A 552 -15.70 -5.04 -16.19
N GLN A 553 -14.74 -4.38 -16.83
CA GLN A 553 -13.47 -4.98 -17.13
C GLN A 553 -12.32 -4.06 -16.73
N GLN A 554 -11.40 -4.65 -15.99
CA GLN A 554 -10.11 -4.06 -15.65
C GLN A 554 -9.04 -4.78 -16.46
N GLN A 555 -8.61 -4.16 -17.55
CA GLN A 555 -7.52 -4.68 -18.37
C GLN A 555 -6.19 -4.58 -17.62
N PHE A 556 -5.41 -5.64 -17.70
CA PHE A 556 -3.99 -5.56 -17.35
C PHE A 556 -3.23 -4.90 -18.49
N ILE A 557 -2.25 -4.08 -18.13
CA ILE A 557 -1.29 -3.53 -19.07
C ILE A 557 -0.15 -4.54 -19.29
N GLY A 558 0.85 -4.18 -20.08
CA GLY A 558 2.05 -5.00 -20.25
C GLY A 558 2.68 -5.36 -18.90
N LEU A 559 3.24 -6.57 -18.82
CA LEU A 559 4.02 -6.99 -17.64
C LEU A 559 5.30 -6.17 -17.58
N GLU A 560 5.45 -5.38 -16.53
CA GLU A 560 6.68 -4.68 -16.20
C GLU A 560 7.35 -5.42 -15.04
N ILE A 561 8.60 -5.84 -15.26
CA ILE A 561 9.41 -6.47 -14.23
C ILE A 561 10.42 -5.43 -13.75
N ARG A 562 10.41 -5.19 -12.45
CA ARG A 562 11.38 -4.32 -11.78
C ARG A 562 12.31 -5.17 -10.95
N GLU A 563 13.60 -5.07 -11.22
CA GLU A 563 14.62 -5.69 -10.38
C GLU A 563 14.98 -4.76 -9.22
N THR A 564 14.94 -5.31 -8.01
CA THR A 564 15.32 -4.59 -6.79
C THR A 564 16.30 -5.40 -5.98
N ILE A 565 17.33 -4.75 -5.47
CA ILE A 565 18.26 -5.33 -4.50
C ILE A 565 18.18 -4.51 -3.22
N ASP A 566 17.94 -5.16 -2.09
CA ASP A 566 17.77 -4.52 -0.78
C ASP A 566 16.73 -3.39 -0.75
N GLY A 567 15.71 -3.52 -1.60
CA GLY A 567 14.61 -2.57 -1.76
C GLY A 567 14.97 -1.31 -2.57
N GLU A 568 16.15 -1.27 -3.18
CA GLU A 568 16.55 -0.24 -4.15
C GLU A 568 16.42 -0.79 -5.58
N GLU A 569 15.88 0.03 -6.46
CA GLU A 569 15.70 -0.32 -7.87
C GLU A 569 17.04 -0.24 -8.60
N ILE A 570 17.39 -1.34 -9.28
CA ILE A 570 18.54 -1.34 -10.16
C ILE A 570 18.11 -0.62 -11.43
N ILE A 571 18.44 0.67 -11.53
CA ILE A 571 18.30 1.39 -12.79
C ILE A 571 19.44 0.91 -13.69
N LEU A 572 19.17 -0.12 -14.49
CA LEU A 572 20.06 -0.48 -15.58
C LEU A 572 20.20 0.76 -16.46
N LYS A 573 21.38 1.37 -16.48
CA LYS A 573 21.73 2.35 -17.52
C LYS A 573 21.74 1.59 -18.84
N SER A 574 20.59 1.50 -19.50
CA SER A 574 20.54 1.13 -20.90
C SER A 574 21.36 2.16 -21.67
N ALA A 575 22.12 1.68 -22.65
CA ALA A 575 22.99 2.44 -23.54
C ALA A 575 22.21 3.50 -24.35
N GLU A 576 21.73 4.54 -23.69
CA GLU A 576 21.12 5.73 -24.32
C GLU A 576 22.18 6.66 -24.94
N GLU A 577 23.47 6.32 -24.86
CA GLU A 577 24.56 7.09 -25.48
C GLU A 577 25.07 6.52 -26.84
N ASP A 578 24.68 5.30 -27.26
CA ASP A 578 25.22 4.68 -28.49
C ASP A 578 24.25 4.57 -29.68
N ASP A 579 22.97 4.93 -29.53
CA ASP A 579 21.95 4.84 -30.61
C ASP A 579 22.05 5.93 -31.70
N VAL A 580 23.18 6.64 -31.80
CA VAL A 580 23.46 7.58 -32.91
C VAL A 580 24.27 6.91 -34.03
N ILE A 581 24.76 5.68 -33.86
CA ILE A 581 25.55 4.97 -34.89
C ILE A 581 24.96 3.59 -35.17
N ALA A 582 23.75 3.53 -35.72
CA ALA A 582 23.18 2.28 -36.23
C ALA A 582 22.37 2.49 -37.53
N ASP A 583 22.83 3.42 -38.39
CA ASP A 583 22.26 3.62 -39.74
C ASP A 583 23.05 2.88 -40.84
N GLU A 584 24.03 2.05 -40.47
CA GLU A 584 24.73 1.18 -41.41
C GLU A 584 24.95 -0.19 -40.77
N ILE A 585 24.01 -1.12 -40.97
CA ILE A 585 24.30 -2.53 -41.30
C ILE A 585 23.01 -3.10 -41.91
N GLN A 586 23.11 -3.33 -43.21
CA GLN A 586 22.17 -4.04 -44.05
C GLN A 586 22.21 -5.54 -43.72
N ASP A 587 21.03 -6.15 -43.78
CA ASP A 587 20.81 -7.55 -44.16
C ASP A 587 21.45 -8.65 -43.31
N SER A 588 20.66 -9.24 -42.41
CA SER A 588 20.67 -10.70 -42.24
C SER A 588 19.37 -11.20 -41.62
N GLN A 589 18.84 -12.22 -42.28
CA GLN A 589 17.66 -12.99 -41.92
C GLN A 589 17.88 -13.78 -40.62
N ASP A 590 16.75 -14.21 -40.02
CA ASP A 590 16.63 -15.15 -38.91
C ASP A 590 17.05 -14.69 -37.51
N VAL A 591 16.10 -14.05 -36.82
CA VAL A 591 15.92 -14.26 -35.37
C VAL A 591 14.45 -14.56 -35.11
N GLY A 592 14.02 -15.74 -35.56
CA GLY A 592 12.83 -16.41 -35.04
C GLY A 592 13.12 -16.99 -33.65
N SER A 593 12.06 -17.13 -32.84
CA SER A 593 12.05 -17.83 -31.53
C SER A 593 12.47 -17.04 -30.28
N PHE A 594 11.82 -15.90 -30.02
CA PHE A 594 11.55 -15.45 -28.64
C PHE A 594 10.09 -15.71 -28.20
N ARG A 595 9.24 -16.15 -29.13
CA ARG A 595 7.79 -16.35 -28.91
C ARG A 595 7.48 -17.67 -28.18
N ASP A 596 8.23 -18.74 -28.42
CA ASP A 596 7.89 -20.07 -27.88
C ASP A 596 8.37 -20.31 -26.44
N VAL A 597 9.25 -19.45 -25.90
CA VAL A 597 9.81 -19.62 -24.54
C VAL A 597 8.95 -18.92 -23.48
N PHE A 598 8.15 -17.92 -23.86
CA PHE A 598 7.34 -17.14 -22.91
C PHE A 598 5.97 -17.77 -22.61
N GLU A 599 5.48 -18.70 -23.45
CA GLU A 599 4.22 -19.41 -23.20
C GLU A 599 4.39 -20.65 -22.29
N SER A 600 5.62 -21.10 -22.04
CA SER A 600 5.89 -22.22 -21.14
C SER A 600 6.71 -21.80 -19.91
N GLY A 601 6.01 -21.57 -18.78
CA GLY A 601 6.59 -21.71 -17.45
C GLY A 601 7.47 -20.56 -16.95
N LEU A 602 6.84 -19.64 -16.21
CA LEU A 602 7.43 -18.51 -15.49
C LEU A 602 8.38 -18.88 -14.31
N LEU A 603 9.02 -20.06 -14.32
CA LEU A 603 9.86 -20.56 -13.22
C LEU A 603 11.32 -20.92 -13.60
N LYS A 604 11.80 -20.53 -14.79
CA LYS A 604 13.18 -20.85 -15.25
C LYS A 604 14.03 -19.66 -15.72
N LEU A 605 13.69 -18.43 -15.32
CA LEU A 605 14.36 -17.23 -15.85
C LEU A 605 15.67 -16.81 -15.14
N GLY A 606 16.15 -17.55 -14.13
CA GLY A 606 17.34 -17.16 -13.37
C GLY A 606 18.70 -17.52 -14.01
N GLU A 607 18.76 -18.46 -14.96
CA GLU A 607 20.06 -19.06 -15.37
C GLU A 607 20.31 -19.11 -16.89
N ALA A 608 19.36 -18.71 -17.74
CA ALA A 608 19.44 -18.95 -19.19
C ALA A 608 19.79 -17.72 -20.06
N PHE A 609 20.18 -16.58 -19.48
CA PHE A 609 20.55 -15.38 -20.26
C PHE A 609 22.00 -14.89 -19.99
N PRO A 610 23.04 -15.52 -20.57
CA PRO A 610 24.42 -15.02 -20.43
C PRO A 610 24.84 -13.96 -21.46
N GLY A 611 23.96 -13.53 -22.40
CA GLY A 611 24.43 -12.95 -23.66
C GLY A 611 24.21 -11.45 -23.94
N VAL A 612 23.20 -10.77 -23.39
CA VAL A 612 22.74 -9.46 -23.96
C VAL A 612 22.43 -8.38 -22.90
N LEU A 613 22.97 -8.50 -21.69
CA LEU A 613 22.79 -7.48 -20.63
C LEU A 613 24.15 -7.02 -20.11
N GLY A 614 24.30 -5.70 -19.92
CA GLY A 614 25.52 -5.02 -19.48
C GLY A 614 26.18 -5.73 -18.31
N GLN A 615 27.27 -6.44 -18.60
CA GLN A 615 27.81 -7.47 -17.71
C GLN A 615 28.43 -6.95 -16.40
N ASN A 616 28.73 -5.65 -16.29
CA ASN A 616 29.55 -5.15 -15.18
C ASN A 616 28.74 -4.78 -13.93
N GLU A 617 27.60 -4.08 -14.06
CA GLU A 617 26.79 -3.70 -12.88
C GLU A 617 25.95 -4.88 -12.33
N MET A 618 25.46 -5.75 -13.21
CA MET A 618 24.67 -6.93 -12.82
C MET A 618 25.53 -8.04 -12.17
N LYS A 619 26.82 -8.15 -12.55
CA LYS A 619 27.77 -9.04 -11.86
C LYS A 619 28.12 -8.54 -10.47
N ASP A 620 28.30 -7.23 -10.28
CA ASP A 620 28.61 -6.67 -8.96
C ASP A 620 27.41 -6.79 -8.00
N SER A 621 26.20 -6.58 -8.50
CA SER A 621 24.98 -6.66 -7.71
C SER A 621 24.52 -8.11 -7.42
N SER A 622 24.73 -9.04 -8.35
CA SER A 622 24.56 -10.47 -8.10
C SER A 622 25.60 -11.00 -7.10
N LYS A 623 26.83 -10.47 -7.13
CA LYS A 623 27.86 -10.77 -6.13
C LYS A 623 27.47 -10.27 -4.74
N THR A 624 26.98 -9.04 -4.59
CA THR A 624 26.57 -8.51 -3.27
C THR A 624 25.44 -9.33 -2.63
N VAL A 625 24.50 -9.85 -3.42
CA VAL A 625 23.45 -10.75 -2.91
C VAL A 625 24.03 -12.10 -2.47
N LYS A 626 24.86 -12.73 -3.32
CA LYS A 626 25.52 -14.02 -2.99
C LYS A 626 26.51 -13.91 -1.83
N ASP A 627 27.01 -12.71 -1.55
CA ASP A 627 27.93 -12.43 -0.45
C ASP A 627 27.28 -12.50 0.95
N LYS A 628 25.95 -12.40 1.04
CA LYS A 628 25.22 -12.49 2.31
C LYS A 628 25.34 -13.89 2.92
N ILE A 629 25.87 -13.95 4.14
CA ILE A 629 26.01 -15.20 4.91
C ILE A 629 24.67 -15.54 5.57
N ILE A 630 24.10 -16.70 5.23
CA ILE A 630 22.88 -17.22 5.87
C ILE A 630 23.26 -18.02 7.11
N ASN A 631 22.73 -17.64 8.27
CA ASN A 631 22.99 -18.30 9.54
C ASN A 631 21.79 -19.17 9.92
N PHE A 632 21.90 -20.48 9.69
CA PHE A 632 20.89 -21.46 10.05
C PHE A 632 20.84 -21.62 11.57
N ILE A 633 19.65 -21.51 12.14
CA ILE A 633 19.38 -21.83 13.54
C ILE A 633 18.42 -23.02 13.57
N LEU A 634 18.94 -24.16 14.01
CA LEU A 634 18.22 -25.42 14.05
C LEU A 634 18.02 -25.87 15.51
N PRO A 635 16.81 -25.76 16.07
CA PRO A 635 16.46 -26.37 17.35
C PRO A 635 16.23 -27.89 17.16
N LEU A 636 16.88 -28.72 17.98
CA LEU A 636 16.81 -30.18 17.83
C LEU A 636 16.67 -30.89 19.18
N ALA A 637 15.69 -31.80 19.25
CA ALA A 637 15.51 -32.76 20.33
C ALA A 637 15.06 -34.10 19.76
N GLY A 638 15.84 -35.16 19.96
CA GLY A 638 15.57 -36.46 19.33
C GLY A 638 15.71 -36.44 17.80
N ARG A 639 15.00 -37.34 17.11
CA ARG A 639 14.85 -37.38 15.64
C ARG A 639 16.16 -37.49 14.86
N TYR A 640 17.06 -38.39 15.28
CA TYR A 640 18.35 -38.58 14.63
C TYR A 640 18.25 -38.87 13.12
N ASP A 641 17.29 -39.69 12.68
CA ASP A 641 17.11 -40.01 11.25
C ASP A 641 16.76 -38.78 10.40
N ALA A 642 15.91 -37.90 10.94
CA ALA A 642 15.57 -36.64 10.28
C ALA A 642 16.80 -35.72 10.22
N PHE A 643 17.57 -35.67 11.32
CA PHE A 643 18.82 -34.91 11.35
C PHE A 643 19.84 -35.44 10.34
N GLN A 644 19.97 -36.76 10.17
CA GLN A 644 20.86 -37.35 9.17
C GLN A 644 20.48 -36.94 7.75
N ARG A 645 19.17 -36.89 7.44
CA ARG A 645 18.67 -36.38 6.16
C ARG A 645 18.99 -34.89 5.99
N PHE A 646 18.69 -34.07 6.99
CA PHE A 646 19.01 -32.64 6.99
C PHE A 646 20.50 -32.39 6.80
N ALA A 647 21.35 -33.13 7.52
CA ALA A 647 22.80 -33.02 7.45
C ALA A 647 23.31 -33.38 6.06
N SER A 648 22.76 -34.42 5.42
CA SER A 648 23.08 -34.78 4.04
C SER A 648 22.68 -33.69 3.04
N VAL A 649 21.49 -33.09 3.20
CA VAL A 649 21.03 -31.98 2.35
C VAL A 649 21.89 -30.74 2.55
N TYR A 650 22.22 -30.41 3.80
CA TYR A 650 23.09 -29.29 4.13
C TYR A 650 24.51 -29.50 3.58
N GLU A 651 25.03 -30.72 3.66
CA GLU A 651 26.33 -31.06 3.08
C GLU A 651 26.33 -30.87 1.56
N ASP A 652 25.33 -31.41 0.86
CA ASP A 652 25.19 -31.33 -0.60
C ASP A 652 25.00 -29.88 -1.08
N VAL A 653 24.05 -29.15 -0.51
CA VAL A 653 23.65 -27.82 -0.99
C VAL A 653 24.55 -26.70 -0.45
N CYS A 654 25.03 -26.81 0.79
CA CYS A 654 25.75 -25.71 1.44
C CYS A 654 27.27 -25.93 1.46
N LEU A 655 27.73 -27.15 1.76
CA LEU A 655 29.15 -27.41 1.99
C LEU A 655 29.91 -27.80 0.71
N GLN A 656 29.34 -28.67 -0.14
CA GLN A 656 29.99 -29.07 -1.40
C GLN A 656 30.06 -27.91 -2.41
N ASP A 657 28.99 -27.11 -2.48
CA ASP A 657 28.88 -25.94 -3.35
C ASP A 657 29.50 -24.66 -2.75
N ASP A 658 30.25 -24.76 -1.63
CA ASP A 658 30.90 -23.66 -0.89
C ASP A 658 30.00 -22.41 -0.70
N GLN A 659 28.74 -22.65 -0.35
CA GLN A 659 27.78 -21.56 -0.12
C GLN A 659 28.10 -20.86 1.19
N LYS A 660 28.09 -19.52 1.16
CA LYS A 660 28.25 -18.65 2.34
C LYS A 660 27.14 -18.86 3.36
N THR A 661 27.34 -19.83 4.23
CA THR A 661 26.36 -20.30 5.22
C THR A 661 27.05 -20.67 6.52
N SER A 662 26.32 -20.58 7.62
CA SER A 662 26.73 -21.13 8.92
C SER A 662 25.60 -21.92 9.54
N LEU A 663 25.93 -22.95 10.31
CA LEU A 663 24.95 -23.81 10.96
C LEU A 663 25.11 -23.75 12.47
N THR A 664 24.10 -23.27 13.18
CA THR A 664 24.00 -23.33 14.64
C THR A 664 22.94 -24.36 15.03
N VAL A 665 23.36 -25.47 15.61
CA VAL A 665 22.45 -26.50 16.15
C VAL A 665 22.30 -26.31 17.65
N VAL A 666 21.07 -26.04 18.08
CA VAL A 666 20.71 -25.94 19.51
C VAL A 666 20.15 -27.28 19.95
N LEU A 667 20.97 -28.06 20.66
CA LEU A 667 20.73 -29.47 20.91
C LEU A 667 20.25 -29.71 22.34
N TYR A 668 19.07 -30.32 22.48
CA TYR A 668 18.47 -30.69 23.75
C TYR A 668 18.57 -32.20 23.98
N THR A 669 18.70 -32.60 25.26
CA THR A 669 18.57 -34.00 25.64
C THR A 669 17.11 -34.43 25.63
N SER A 670 16.77 -35.45 24.83
CA SER A 670 15.43 -36.03 24.81
C SER A 670 15.29 -37.10 25.88
N GLU A 671 14.25 -37.01 26.71
CA GLU A 671 13.93 -38.04 27.72
C GLU A 671 13.54 -39.39 27.07
N ARG A 672 12.95 -39.36 25.88
CA ARG A 672 12.45 -40.56 25.17
C ARG A 672 13.53 -41.24 24.33
N ASP A 673 14.53 -40.49 23.90
CA ASP A 673 15.63 -40.99 23.05
C ASP A 673 16.95 -40.29 23.41
N PRO A 674 17.58 -40.67 24.52
CA PRO A 674 18.84 -40.07 24.96
C PRO A 674 20.04 -40.46 24.07
N ILE A 675 19.94 -41.56 23.32
CA ILE A 675 21.02 -42.05 22.45
C ILE A 675 21.20 -41.09 21.26
N SER A 676 20.10 -40.55 20.73
CA SER A 676 20.13 -39.58 19.63
C SER A 676 21.01 -38.36 19.90
N PHE A 677 21.14 -37.91 21.16
CA PHE A 677 21.96 -36.74 21.52
C PHE A 677 23.44 -37.00 21.20
N ASN A 678 23.97 -38.14 21.65
CA ASN A 678 25.38 -38.51 21.43
C ASN A 678 25.65 -38.83 19.96
N GLN A 679 24.70 -39.46 19.26
CA GLN A 679 24.81 -39.73 17.83
C GLN A 679 24.86 -38.44 17.02
N THR A 680 23.95 -37.50 17.29
CA THR A 680 23.90 -36.18 16.65
C THR A 680 25.20 -35.42 16.88
N LEU A 681 25.69 -35.39 18.13
CA LEU A 681 26.95 -34.74 18.49
C LEU A 681 28.14 -35.34 17.72
N SER A 682 28.21 -36.67 17.64
CA SER A 682 29.28 -37.38 16.92
C SER A 682 29.23 -37.10 15.40
N SER A 683 28.03 -37.02 14.83
CA SER A 683 27.82 -36.70 13.41
C SER A 683 28.19 -35.25 13.09
N LEU A 684 27.86 -34.29 13.97
CA LEU A 684 28.27 -32.90 13.85
C LEU A 684 29.79 -32.74 13.96
N GLN A 685 30.43 -33.40 14.93
CA GLN A 685 31.89 -33.40 15.06
C GLN A 685 32.58 -33.95 13.82
N ARG A 686 32.02 -35.01 13.22
CA ARG A 686 32.52 -35.59 11.96
C ARG A 686 32.43 -34.59 10.81
N LEU A 687 31.32 -33.85 10.70
CA LEU A 687 31.15 -32.81 9.69
C LEU A 687 32.13 -31.65 9.88
N THR A 688 32.35 -31.19 11.12
CA THR A 688 33.33 -30.14 11.43
C THR A 688 34.76 -30.57 11.09
N VAL A 689 35.12 -31.83 11.31
CA VAL A 689 36.44 -32.36 10.92
C VAL A 689 36.56 -32.50 9.40
N LYS A 690 35.49 -32.94 8.71
CA LYS A 690 35.48 -33.09 7.25
C LYS A 690 35.57 -31.76 6.51
N TYR A 691 34.96 -30.69 7.05
CA TYR A 691 34.95 -29.36 6.47
C TYR A 691 35.46 -28.30 7.47
N PRO A 692 36.79 -28.13 7.61
CA PRO A 692 37.37 -27.18 8.57
C PRO A 692 37.04 -25.71 8.29
N SER A 693 36.74 -25.37 7.04
CA SER A 693 36.32 -24.02 6.63
C SER A 693 34.86 -23.69 6.98
N ALA A 694 34.04 -24.70 7.28
CA ALA A 694 32.62 -24.52 7.57
C ALA A 694 32.39 -24.02 9.01
N ASN A 695 31.54 -23.01 9.17
CA ASN A 695 31.18 -22.48 10.49
C ASN A 695 29.98 -23.24 11.07
N ILE A 696 30.27 -24.35 11.77
CA ILE A 696 29.27 -25.18 12.45
C ILE A 696 29.42 -25.00 13.97
N LYS A 697 28.35 -24.52 14.62
CA LYS A 697 28.28 -24.27 16.06
C LYS A 697 27.29 -25.22 16.71
N ILE A 698 27.68 -25.77 17.86
CA ILE A 698 26.84 -26.68 18.65
C ILE A 698 26.56 -26.00 19.99
N VAL A 699 25.28 -25.86 20.33
CA VAL A 699 24.84 -25.25 21.59
C VAL A 699 24.06 -26.31 22.38
N PRO A 700 24.70 -27.05 23.30
CA PRO A 700 24.01 -28.00 24.14
C PRO A 700 23.17 -27.27 25.20
N VAL A 701 21.94 -27.72 25.41
CA VAL A 701 21.00 -27.16 26.40
C VAL A 701 20.46 -28.26 27.30
N SER A 702 20.47 -28.00 28.61
CA SER A 702 19.90 -28.88 29.63
C SER A 702 18.48 -28.46 29.96
N GLY A 703 17.55 -29.41 29.99
CA GLY A 703 16.15 -29.18 30.36
C GLY A 703 15.15 -29.67 29.30
N PRO A 704 13.85 -29.52 29.55
CA PRO A 704 12.81 -29.91 28.59
C PRO A 704 12.89 -29.04 27.34
N PHE A 705 12.63 -29.65 26.18
CA PHE A 705 12.64 -28.93 24.91
C PHE A 705 11.58 -27.83 24.85
N ALA A 706 12.01 -26.61 24.54
CA ALA A 706 11.15 -25.47 24.27
C ALA A 706 11.66 -24.76 23.01
N ARG A 707 10.85 -24.74 21.94
CA ARG A 707 11.28 -24.24 20.63
C ARG A 707 11.60 -22.75 20.65
N ALA A 708 10.78 -21.93 21.32
CA ALA A 708 10.99 -20.49 21.44
C ALA A 708 12.33 -20.15 22.13
N GLU A 709 12.62 -20.82 23.25
CA GLU A 709 13.87 -20.64 23.99
C GLU A 709 15.09 -21.09 23.16
N ALA A 710 14.96 -22.21 22.44
CA ALA A 710 16.02 -22.72 21.58
C ALA A 710 16.38 -21.74 20.45
N LEU A 711 15.37 -21.17 19.79
CA LEU A 711 15.55 -20.20 18.70
C LEU A 711 16.17 -18.90 19.21
N GLU A 712 15.72 -18.39 20.35
CA GLU A 712 16.28 -17.19 21.00
C GLU A 712 17.74 -17.42 21.42
N LEU A 713 18.05 -18.57 22.03
CA LEU A 713 19.41 -18.92 22.42
C LEU A 713 20.33 -19.06 21.21
N GLY A 714 19.85 -19.66 20.12
CA GLY A 714 20.58 -19.74 18.85
C GLY A 714 20.87 -18.36 18.27
N ALA A 715 19.86 -17.48 18.24
CA ALA A 715 20.01 -16.11 17.77
C ALA A 715 20.99 -15.30 18.61
N SER A 716 21.02 -15.52 19.94
CA SER A 716 21.91 -14.84 20.88
C SER A 716 23.41 -15.07 20.59
N LYS A 717 23.79 -16.16 19.90
CA LYS A 717 25.18 -16.50 19.59
C LYS A 717 25.83 -15.62 18.53
N TYR A 718 25.05 -14.85 17.79
CA TYR A 718 25.54 -13.89 16.81
C TYR A 718 25.70 -12.52 17.48
N SER A 719 26.60 -11.64 17.03
CA SER A 719 26.77 -10.33 17.68
C SER A 719 25.68 -9.37 17.24
N ASP A 720 25.25 -8.48 18.14
CA ASP A 720 24.33 -7.38 17.83
C ASP A 720 24.98 -6.32 16.92
N LYS A 721 26.31 -6.27 16.90
CA LYS A 721 27.08 -5.34 16.06
C LYS A 721 27.29 -5.86 14.64
N THR A 722 27.16 -7.16 14.42
CA THR A 722 27.34 -7.79 13.10
C THR A 722 25.98 -8.01 12.43
N GLU A 723 25.87 -7.58 11.18
CA GLU A 723 24.64 -7.69 10.37
C GLU A 723 24.35 -9.14 9.98
N SER A 724 23.87 -9.92 10.94
CA SER A 724 23.73 -11.37 10.80
C SER A 724 22.34 -11.71 10.28
N LEU A 725 22.28 -12.25 9.06
CA LEU A 725 21.06 -12.79 8.45
C LEU A 725 20.76 -14.16 9.05
N LEU A 726 19.69 -14.26 9.82
CA LEU A 726 19.26 -15.50 10.47
C LEU A 726 18.24 -16.22 9.60
N PHE A 727 18.31 -17.55 9.58
CA PHE A 727 17.29 -18.41 8.99
C PHE A 727 16.90 -19.48 10.00
N LEU A 728 15.67 -19.38 10.51
CA LEU A 728 15.12 -20.30 11.49
C LEU A 728 14.45 -21.44 10.74
N VAL A 729 14.88 -22.67 11.01
CA VAL A 729 14.49 -23.84 10.21
C VAL A 729 14.19 -25.05 11.09
N ASP A 730 13.37 -25.97 10.58
CA ASP A 730 13.12 -27.27 11.19
C ASP A 730 14.03 -28.36 10.62
N VAL A 731 14.21 -29.44 11.38
CA VAL A 731 15.04 -30.59 10.97
C VAL A 731 14.42 -31.37 9.81
N ASP A 732 13.12 -31.27 9.62
CA ASP A 732 12.39 -32.02 8.59
C ASP A 732 12.38 -31.32 7.21
N MET A 733 13.17 -30.26 7.05
CA MET A 733 13.24 -29.47 5.83
C MET A 733 14.22 -30.04 4.80
N VAL A 734 13.82 -30.06 3.53
CA VAL A 734 14.65 -30.32 2.35
C VAL A 734 14.62 -29.06 1.49
N PHE A 735 15.79 -28.64 1.00
CA PHE A 735 15.93 -27.42 0.23
C PHE A 735 17.00 -27.51 -0.86
N THR A 736 17.05 -26.50 -1.74
CA THR A 736 18.08 -26.37 -2.79
C THR A 736 18.76 -24.99 -2.72
N THR A 737 19.77 -24.77 -3.55
CA THR A 737 20.46 -23.47 -3.70
C THR A 737 19.50 -22.31 -3.99
N LYS A 738 18.41 -22.55 -4.73
CA LYS A 738 17.37 -21.55 -5.04
C LYS A 738 16.63 -21.03 -3.80
N THR A 739 16.55 -21.83 -2.74
CA THR A 739 15.97 -21.39 -1.46
C THR A 739 16.90 -20.37 -0.78
N LEU A 740 18.21 -20.61 -0.83
CA LEU A 740 19.21 -19.69 -0.28
C LEU A 740 19.19 -18.34 -0.99
N GLU A 741 19.05 -18.35 -2.32
CA GLU A 741 18.94 -17.12 -3.11
C GLU A 741 17.68 -16.33 -2.74
N ARG A 742 16.51 -16.98 -2.64
CA ARG A 742 15.27 -16.31 -2.21
C ARG A 742 15.38 -15.73 -0.81
N ILE A 743 16.05 -16.42 0.11
CA ILE A 743 16.34 -15.92 1.46
C ILE A 743 17.17 -14.64 1.40
N ARG A 744 18.25 -14.62 0.60
CA ARG A 744 19.15 -13.45 0.47
C ARG A 744 18.48 -12.24 -0.19
N ILE A 745 17.60 -12.50 -1.17
CA ILE A 745 16.89 -11.45 -1.92
C ILE A 745 15.74 -10.87 -1.11
N ASN A 746 14.94 -11.72 -0.45
CA ASN A 746 13.68 -11.30 0.15
C ASN A 746 13.81 -10.83 1.60
N THR A 747 14.96 -10.99 2.26
CA THR A 747 15.20 -10.44 3.59
C THR A 747 16.00 -9.14 3.49
N VAL A 748 15.36 -8.02 3.84
CA VAL A 748 15.94 -6.67 3.72
C VAL A 748 16.04 -6.01 5.09
N LYS A 749 17.26 -5.67 5.50
CA LYS A 749 17.54 -5.11 6.82
C LYS A 749 16.71 -3.85 7.09
N GLY A 750 16.09 -3.78 8.26
CA GLY A 750 15.32 -2.62 8.74
C GLY A 750 14.04 -2.35 7.96
N LYS A 751 13.69 -3.18 6.98
CA LYS A 751 12.57 -2.95 6.05
C LYS A 751 11.70 -4.17 5.84
N GLN A 752 12.25 -5.37 5.72
CA GLN A 752 11.50 -6.56 5.31
C GLN A 752 12.00 -7.86 5.95
N ALA A 753 11.08 -8.60 6.59
CA ALA A 753 11.29 -9.97 7.02
C ALA A 753 10.65 -10.95 6.04
N TYR A 754 11.34 -12.06 5.73
CA TYR A 754 10.86 -13.07 4.79
C TYR A 754 10.32 -14.30 5.52
N PHE A 755 9.05 -14.59 5.32
CA PHE A 755 8.38 -15.77 5.86
C PHE A 755 7.96 -16.69 4.70
N PRO A 756 8.80 -17.65 4.27
CA PRO A 756 8.47 -18.54 3.17
C PRO A 756 7.25 -19.41 3.48
N ILE A 757 6.39 -19.63 2.49
CA ILE A 757 5.30 -20.60 2.55
C ILE A 757 5.85 -21.92 2.02
N VAL A 758 6.01 -22.88 2.93
CA VAL A 758 6.64 -24.18 2.65
C VAL A 758 5.63 -25.18 2.08
N PHE A 759 6.09 -26.07 1.21
CA PHE A 759 5.30 -27.20 0.75
C PHE A 759 5.40 -28.34 1.77
N SER A 760 4.29 -28.80 2.34
CA SER A 760 4.25 -29.90 3.30
C SER A 760 3.73 -31.17 2.61
N GLU A 761 4.52 -32.23 2.68
CA GLU A 761 4.14 -33.53 2.12
C GLU A 761 3.02 -34.19 2.94
N TYR A 762 2.15 -34.92 2.24
CA TYR A 762 1.16 -35.79 2.87
C TYR A 762 1.76 -37.12 3.35
N ASP A 763 1.02 -37.81 4.21
CA ASP A 763 1.35 -39.15 4.64
C ASP A 763 1.53 -40.06 3.41
N PRO A 764 2.71 -40.68 3.25
CA PRO A 764 3.00 -41.51 2.09
C PRO A 764 2.08 -42.72 1.95
N ASN A 765 1.41 -43.16 3.02
CA ASN A 765 0.45 -44.24 2.95
C ASN A 765 -0.81 -43.88 2.16
N PHE A 766 -1.12 -42.58 2.03
CA PHE A 766 -2.28 -42.07 1.30
C PHE A 766 -1.91 -41.44 -0.04
N SER A 767 -0.69 -40.91 -0.17
CA SER A 767 -0.32 -40.09 -1.33
C SER A 767 0.01 -40.89 -2.61
N LEU A 768 0.42 -42.16 -2.56
CA LEU A 768 0.67 -42.97 -3.76
C LEU A 768 0.46 -44.49 -3.60
N ALA A 769 -0.14 -45.07 -4.63
CA ALA A 769 -0.05 -46.49 -4.98
C ALA A 769 1.34 -46.81 -5.53
N SER A 770 1.92 -47.94 -5.10
CA SER A 770 3.15 -48.61 -5.57
C SER A 770 4.41 -48.36 -4.71
N ASN A 771 4.77 -49.42 -3.98
CA ASN A 771 6.08 -49.60 -3.36
C ASN A 771 7.19 -49.54 -4.43
N ASN A 772 8.29 -48.83 -4.14
CA ASN A 772 9.62 -48.85 -4.81
C ASN A 772 10.04 -47.72 -5.76
N VAL A 773 9.47 -46.51 -5.71
CA VAL A 773 10.07 -45.33 -6.41
C VAL A 773 10.77 -44.41 -5.40
N ILE A 774 11.99 -43.97 -5.72
CA ILE A 774 12.72 -42.92 -5.00
C ILE A 774 11.81 -41.68 -4.94
N ARG A 775 11.53 -41.17 -3.73
CA ARG A 775 10.63 -40.02 -3.56
C ARG A 775 11.30 -38.76 -4.07
N ASP A 776 10.73 -38.18 -5.12
CA ASP A 776 11.04 -36.81 -5.54
C ASP A 776 10.30 -35.83 -4.62
N HIS A 777 11.02 -35.30 -3.64
CA HIS A 777 10.50 -34.31 -2.68
C HIS A 777 10.05 -33.00 -3.35
N PHE A 778 10.54 -32.70 -4.56
CA PHE A 778 10.21 -31.46 -5.28
C PHE A 778 9.02 -31.62 -6.24
N LYS A 779 8.33 -32.76 -6.22
CA LYS A 779 7.09 -32.98 -6.95
C LYS A 779 5.92 -32.26 -6.24
N ILE A 780 5.59 -31.07 -6.73
CA ILE A 780 4.51 -30.24 -6.20
C ILE A 780 3.23 -30.46 -7.00
N ASP A 781 2.29 -31.20 -6.43
CA ASP A 781 0.94 -31.38 -6.96
C ASP A 781 -0.10 -31.45 -5.83
N HIS A 782 -1.39 -31.50 -6.16
CA HIS A 782 -2.47 -31.52 -5.17
C HIS A 782 -2.60 -32.85 -4.41
N ASP A 783 -1.90 -33.89 -4.83
CA ASP A 783 -1.97 -35.25 -4.28
C ASP A 783 -0.70 -35.60 -3.47
N SER A 784 0.42 -34.90 -3.68
CA SER A 784 1.68 -35.09 -2.97
C SER A 784 1.77 -34.29 -1.66
N GLY A 785 1.07 -33.16 -1.57
CA GLY A 785 1.12 -32.29 -0.40
C GLY A 785 0.30 -31.01 -0.54
N TYR A 786 0.60 -30.02 0.30
CA TYR A 786 -0.08 -28.73 0.32
C TYR A 786 0.85 -27.59 0.75
N TRP A 787 0.51 -26.37 0.33
CA TRP A 787 1.17 -25.16 0.80
C TRP A 787 0.72 -24.80 2.22
N ARG A 788 1.66 -24.73 3.17
CA ARG A 788 1.38 -24.42 4.57
C ARG A 788 1.17 -22.90 4.78
N MET A 789 0.04 -22.39 4.28
CA MET A 789 -0.28 -20.94 4.26
C MET A 789 -0.22 -20.27 5.63
N PHE A 790 -0.59 -20.98 6.70
CA PHE A 790 -0.65 -20.49 8.07
C PHE A 790 0.50 -21.01 8.97
N GLY A 791 1.58 -21.52 8.36
CA GLY A 791 2.82 -21.85 9.09
C GLY A 791 3.76 -20.64 9.12
N PHE A 792 4.28 -20.30 10.31
CA PHE A 792 5.17 -19.15 10.49
C PHE A 792 6.54 -19.52 11.08
N GLY A 793 6.74 -20.80 11.43
CA GLY A 793 7.95 -21.26 12.12
C GLY A 793 9.24 -21.20 11.28
N ILE A 794 9.13 -21.16 9.95
CA ILE A 794 10.27 -20.98 9.05
C ILE A 794 10.32 -19.51 8.64
N VAL A 795 11.40 -18.83 8.99
CA VAL A 795 11.53 -17.38 8.78
C VAL A 795 12.99 -16.98 8.59
N SER A 796 13.21 -16.02 7.70
CA SER A 796 14.49 -15.32 7.56
C SER A 796 14.36 -13.86 8.00
N VAL A 797 15.29 -13.45 8.86
CA VAL A 797 15.26 -12.14 9.51
C VAL A 797 16.68 -11.71 9.90
N TYR A 798 16.96 -10.41 9.87
CA TYR A 798 18.20 -9.88 10.45
C TYR A 798 18.12 -9.87 11.97
N LYS A 799 19.24 -10.16 12.65
CA LYS A 799 19.31 -10.14 14.12
C LYS A 799 18.86 -8.79 14.71
N SER A 800 19.26 -7.68 14.09
CA SER A 800 18.85 -6.33 14.49
C SER A 800 17.33 -6.18 14.51
N ASP A 801 16.68 -6.70 13.47
CA ASP A 801 15.24 -6.54 13.24
C ASP A 801 14.44 -7.42 14.20
N LEU A 802 14.90 -8.65 14.43
CA LEU A 802 14.34 -9.55 15.45
C LEU A 802 14.36 -8.91 16.84
N ARG A 803 15.45 -8.20 17.19
CA ARG A 803 15.54 -7.46 18.45
C ARG A 803 14.60 -6.26 18.48
N THR A 804 14.50 -5.50 17.38
CA THR A 804 13.62 -4.33 17.29
C THR A 804 12.14 -4.69 17.54
N VAL A 805 11.69 -5.86 17.09
CA VAL A 805 10.31 -6.33 17.32
C VAL A 805 10.11 -7.00 18.69
N GLY A 806 11.18 -7.16 19.48
CA GLY A 806 11.11 -7.71 20.84
C GLY A 806 11.43 -9.20 20.98
N GLY A 807 11.98 -9.85 19.94
CA GLY A 807 12.44 -11.25 19.99
C GLY A 807 11.35 -12.29 20.26
N PHE A 808 11.77 -13.52 20.58
CA PHE A 808 10.83 -14.60 20.94
C PHE A 808 10.30 -14.44 22.38
N ASN A 809 9.03 -14.79 22.59
CA ASN A 809 8.50 -14.95 23.94
C ASN A 809 8.94 -16.30 24.53
N THR A 810 9.93 -16.26 25.42
CA THR A 810 10.50 -17.45 26.08
C THR A 810 9.61 -18.04 27.19
N GLU A 811 8.50 -17.39 27.53
CA GLU A 811 7.48 -17.96 28.42
C GLU A 811 6.70 -19.10 27.74
N ILE A 812 6.70 -19.15 26.40
CA ILE A 812 6.06 -20.22 25.63
C ILE A 812 6.91 -21.49 25.76
N ARG A 813 6.36 -22.49 26.46
CA ARG A 813 6.98 -23.81 26.64
C ARG A 813 6.46 -24.83 25.63
N GLY A 814 7.31 -25.78 25.24
CA GLY A 814 6.98 -26.84 24.30
C GLY A 814 6.99 -26.39 22.84
N TRP A 815 6.01 -26.89 22.05
CA TRP A 815 5.86 -26.63 20.62
C TRP A 815 4.56 -25.86 20.32
N GLY A 816 4.65 -24.88 19.42
CA GLY A 816 3.53 -24.12 18.88
C GLY A 816 3.26 -22.81 19.63
N LYS A 817 2.64 -21.86 18.91
CA LYS A 817 2.31 -20.47 19.32
C LYS A 817 3.48 -19.48 19.23
N GLU A 818 4.73 -19.93 19.28
CA GLU A 818 5.90 -19.06 19.21
C GLU A 818 6.06 -18.38 17.86
N ASP A 819 5.68 -19.09 16.81
CA ASP A 819 5.78 -18.63 15.43
C ASP A 819 4.69 -17.60 15.10
N VAL A 820 3.47 -17.83 15.61
CA VAL A 820 2.35 -16.87 15.54
C VAL A 820 2.66 -15.61 16.35
N ASP A 821 3.20 -15.75 17.57
CA ASP A 821 3.60 -14.60 18.40
C ASP A 821 4.64 -13.72 17.70
N LEU A 822 5.68 -14.33 17.12
CA LEU A 822 6.69 -13.59 16.37
C LEU A 822 6.10 -12.91 15.14
N PHE A 823 5.25 -13.61 14.38
CA PHE A 823 4.60 -13.04 13.21
C PHE A 823 3.71 -11.84 13.58
N ASP A 824 2.92 -11.96 14.64
CA ASP A 824 2.05 -10.88 15.14
C ASP A 824 2.86 -9.66 15.59
N LYS A 825 4.04 -9.86 16.21
CA LYS A 825 4.97 -8.77 16.55
C LYS A 825 5.43 -8.02 15.30
N PHE A 826 5.85 -8.72 14.23
CA PHE A 826 6.20 -8.07 12.96
C PHE A 826 5.02 -7.33 12.34
N VAL A 827 3.82 -7.91 12.37
CA VAL A 827 2.59 -7.28 11.85
C VAL A 827 2.20 -6.04 12.66
N SER A 828 2.43 -6.03 13.98
CA SER A 828 2.11 -4.89 14.84
C SER A 828 2.97 -3.65 14.56
N VAL A 829 4.15 -3.82 13.95
CA VAL A 829 5.11 -2.74 13.63
C VAL A 829 5.13 -2.43 12.13
N LEU A 830 4.05 -2.73 11.39
CA LEU A 830 3.96 -2.54 9.94
C LEU A 830 4.19 -1.10 9.44
N SER A 831 4.16 -0.10 10.32
CA SER A 831 4.53 1.27 9.95
C SER A 831 6.00 1.42 9.56
N ASN A 832 6.87 0.53 10.06
CA ASN A 832 8.32 0.58 9.87
C ASN A 832 8.88 -0.66 9.16
N PHE A 833 8.18 -1.80 9.22
CA PHE A 833 8.60 -3.07 8.61
C PHE A 833 7.53 -3.64 7.68
N SER A 834 7.93 -4.38 6.67
CA SER A 834 7.06 -5.15 5.79
C SER A 834 7.29 -6.65 6.01
N VAL A 835 6.23 -7.44 5.90
CA VAL A 835 6.31 -8.89 5.98
C VAL A 835 6.05 -9.45 4.59
N PHE A 836 7.06 -10.11 4.02
CA PHE A 836 6.94 -10.74 2.72
C PHE A 836 6.72 -12.25 2.88
N ARG A 837 5.65 -12.77 2.25
CA ARG A 837 5.31 -14.19 2.22
C ARG A 837 5.12 -14.63 0.78
N ALA A 838 5.80 -15.69 0.38
CA ALA A 838 5.66 -16.30 -0.94
C ALA A 838 5.81 -17.82 -0.84
N ALA A 839 5.11 -18.55 -1.70
CA ALA A 839 5.32 -19.98 -1.88
C ALA A 839 6.75 -20.23 -2.39
N ASP A 840 7.49 -21.11 -1.71
CA ASP A 840 8.85 -21.51 -2.11
C ASP A 840 8.86 -22.96 -2.60
N PRO A 841 8.86 -23.20 -3.92
CA PRO A 841 8.87 -24.55 -4.52
C PRO A 841 10.07 -25.41 -4.15
N HIS A 842 11.15 -24.79 -3.68
CA HIS A 842 12.36 -25.50 -3.33
C HIS A 842 12.53 -25.63 -1.82
N LEU A 843 11.50 -25.39 -1.03
CA LEU A 843 11.53 -25.54 0.42
C LEU A 843 10.38 -26.45 0.86
N VAL A 844 10.74 -27.71 1.13
CA VAL A 844 9.79 -28.80 1.37
C VAL A 844 9.94 -29.29 2.80
N HIS A 845 8.82 -29.39 3.50
CA HIS A 845 8.73 -30.03 4.81
C HIS A 845 8.33 -31.49 4.59
N VAL A 846 9.29 -32.40 4.79
CA VAL A 846 9.08 -33.84 4.64
C VAL A 846 8.08 -34.33 5.68
N PHE A 847 7.22 -35.26 5.25
CA PHE A 847 6.21 -35.81 6.16
C PHE A 847 6.86 -36.52 7.36
N HIS A 848 6.39 -36.19 8.56
CA HIS A 848 6.62 -36.96 9.76
C HIS A 848 5.33 -37.03 10.59
N ILE A 849 5.22 -38.05 11.44
CA ILE A 849 4.07 -38.16 12.34
C ILE A 849 4.14 -37.03 13.37
N VAL A 850 3.06 -36.24 13.46
CA VAL A 850 2.93 -35.16 14.44
C VAL A 850 2.47 -35.76 15.77
N ASP A 851 3.36 -35.77 16.76
CA ASP A 851 3.02 -36.17 18.13
C ASP A 851 2.54 -34.96 18.95
N CYS A 852 1.33 -35.05 19.49
CA CYS A 852 0.70 -33.96 20.25
C CYS A 852 0.67 -34.33 21.73
N ASP A 853 1.57 -33.73 22.51
CA ASP A 853 1.65 -33.96 23.95
C ASP A 853 0.33 -33.54 24.64
N PRO A 854 -0.35 -34.45 25.38
CA PRO A 854 -1.57 -34.12 26.10
C PRO A 854 -1.39 -33.05 27.18
N LYS A 855 -0.15 -32.73 27.58
CA LYS A 855 0.18 -31.69 28.57
C LYS A 855 0.20 -30.26 27.99
N LEU A 856 0.06 -30.10 26.66
CA LEU A 856 0.01 -28.79 26.02
C LEU A 856 -1.25 -28.00 26.45
N GLU A 857 -1.16 -26.67 26.42
CA GLU A 857 -2.33 -25.81 26.60
C GLU A 857 -3.41 -26.13 25.55
N GLU A 858 -4.69 -25.91 25.88
CA GLU A 858 -5.82 -26.25 25.02
C GLU A 858 -5.69 -25.71 23.58
N VAL A 859 -5.22 -24.47 23.45
CA VAL A 859 -5.00 -23.82 22.15
C VAL A 859 -3.87 -24.50 21.38
N GLN A 860 -2.71 -24.74 22.02
CA GLN A 860 -1.56 -25.44 21.39
C GLN A 860 -1.94 -26.87 20.99
N LEU A 861 -2.68 -27.58 21.84
CA LEU A 861 -3.15 -28.93 21.56
C LEU A 861 -4.11 -28.97 20.36
N SER A 862 -5.02 -27.99 20.27
CA SER A 862 -5.92 -27.83 19.12
C SER A 862 -5.14 -27.56 17.83
N MET A 863 -4.16 -26.64 17.87
CA MET A 863 -3.28 -26.35 16.73
C MET A 863 -2.48 -27.57 16.27
N CYS A 864 -1.94 -28.33 17.23
CA CYS A 864 -1.21 -29.57 16.94
C CYS A 864 -2.11 -30.62 16.27
N LYS A 865 -3.32 -30.84 16.81
CA LYS A 865 -4.30 -31.76 16.22
C LYS A 865 -4.74 -31.34 14.83
N GLY A 866 -4.91 -30.03 14.60
CA GLY A 866 -5.21 -29.46 13.28
C GLY A 866 -4.07 -29.73 12.29
N SER A 867 -2.84 -29.38 12.67
CA SER A 867 -1.65 -29.61 11.83
C SER A 867 -1.49 -31.09 11.48
N ARG A 868 -1.76 -31.99 12.43
CA ARG A 868 -1.77 -33.44 12.19
C ARG A 868 -2.88 -33.89 11.24
N ALA A 869 -4.05 -33.27 11.31
CA ALA A 869 -5.15 -33.60 10.41
C ALA A 869 -4.86 -33.18 8.97
N ASP A 870 -4.20 -32.04 8.80
CA ASP A 870 -3.85 -31.50 7.48
C ASP A 870 -2.80 -32.35 6.74
N THR A 871 -1.97 -33.12 7.43
CA THR A 871 -0.91 -33.93 6.80
C THR A 871 -1.36 -35.30 6.27
N PHE A 872 -2.61 -35.72 6.46
CA PHE A 872 -3.04 -37.07 6.06
C PHE A 872 -3.20 -37.25 4.54
N GLY A 873 -3.70 -36.24 3.83
CA GLY A 873 -3.98 -36.37 2.39
C GLY A 873 -4.94 -35.31 1.86
N SER A 874 -5.05 -35.23 0.55
CA SER A 874 -5.98 -34.32 -0.10
C SER A 874 -7.44 -34.72 0.17
N VAL A 875 -8.38 -33.75 0.15
CA VAL A 875 -9.81 -34.05 0.36
C VAL A 875 -10.33 -35.11 -0.63
N PRO A 876 -9.98 -35.08 -1.94
CA PRO A 876 -10.31 -36.16 -2.86
C PRO A 876 -9.70 -37.51 -2.48
N GLN A 877 -8.42 -37.57 -2.08
CA GLN A 877 -7.75 -38.82 -1.68
C GLN A 877 -8.40 -39.44 -0.44
N LEU A 878 -8.63 -38.63 0.60
CA LEU A 878 -9.31 -39.07 1.83
C LEU A 878 -10.76 -39.50 1.54
N GLY A 879 -11.44 -38.78 0.65
CA GLY A 879 -12.78 -39.16 0.16
C GLY A 879 -12.75 -40.54 -0.49
N ARG A 880 -11.85 -40.79 -1.45
CA ARG A 880 -11.68 -42.10 -2.11
C ARG A 880 -11.36 -43.20 -1.09
N TYR A 881 -10.47 -42.93 -0.13
CA TYR A 881 -10.12 -43.88 0.92
C TYR A 881 -11.33 -44.25 1.80
N ILE A 882 -12.15 -43.27 2.18
CA ILE A 882 -13.39 -43.49 2.93
C ILE A 882 -14.40 -44.31 2.10
N TYR A 883 -14.53 -44.02 0.81
CA TYR A 883 -15.42 -44.79 -0.07
C TYR A 883 -14.95 -46.23 -0.28
N SER A 884 -13.65 -46.47 -0.42
CA SER A 884 -13.10 -47.83 -0.58
C SER A 884 -13.15 -48.65 0.71
N HIS A 885 -13.09 -48.01 1.88
CA HIS A 885 -13.14 -48.66 3.21
C HIS A 885 -14.45 -48.37 3.97
N LYS A 886 -15.55 -48.17 3.22
CA LYS A 886 -16.83 -47.72 3.78
C LYS A 886 -17.31 -48.55 4.97
N GLU A 887 -17.18 -49.88 4.92
CA GLU A 887 -17.63 -50.76 6.00
C GLU A 887 -16.80 -50.59 7.28
N GLN A 888 -15.47 -50.52 7.17
CA GLN A 888 -14.57 -50.33 8.30
C GLN A 888 -14.77 -48.96 8.95
N VAL A 889 -14.94 -47.91 8.13
CA VAL A 889 -15.22 -46.55 8.63
C VAL A 889 -16.59 -46.49 9.31
N LEU A 890 -17.61 -47.16 8.77
CA LEU A 890 -18.94 -47.24 9.40
C LEU A 890 -18.91 -48.03 10.71
N GLN A 891 -18.14 -49.12 10.78
CA GLN A 891 -17.93 -49.88 12.02
C GLN A 891 -17.21 -49.03 13.07
N PHE A 892 -16.13 -48.34 12.69
CA PHE A 892 -15.42 -47.41 13.58
C PHE A 892 -16.33 -46.26 14.05
N ALA A 893 -17.15 -45.69 13.17
CA ALA A 893 -18.11 -44.65 13.53
C ALA A 893 -19.20 -45.16 14.49
N LYS A 894 -19.70 -46.39 14.28
CA LYS A 894 -20.62 -47.05 15.21
C LYS A 894 -19.96 -47.29 16.57
N TYR A 895 -18.73 -47.80 16.59
CA TYR A 895 -17.91 -48.00 17.79
C TYR A 895 -17.71 -46.71 18.58
N ARG A 896 -17.24 -45.65 17.91
CA ARG A 896 -17.06 -44.30 18.50
C ARG A 896 -18.35 -43.73 19.10
N LYS A 897 -19.50 -44.07 18.50
CA LYS A 897 -20.82 -43.63 18.98
C LYS A 897 -21.31 -44.41 20.22
N HIS A 898 -20.81 -45.63 20.46
CA HIS A 898 -21.32 -46.53 21.52
C HIS A 898 -20.36 -46.77 22.70
N GLN A 899 -19.09 -46.35 22.65
CA GLN A 899 -18.12 -46.47 23.76
C GLN A 899 -18.18 -47.80 24.55
N GLU A 900 -18.11 -48.95 23.90
CA GLU A 900 -17.77 -50.22 24.58
C GLU A 900 -16.46 -50.76 23.99
N PRO A 901 -15.49 -51.21 24.82
CA PRO A 901 -14.22 -51.74 24.32
C PRO A 901 -14.45 -53.08 23.62
N PRO A 902 -13.63 -53.44 22.61
CA PRO A 902 -13.71 -54.77 22.01
C PRO A 902 -13.32 -55.83 23.03
N SER A 903 -14.15 -56.87 23.15
CA SER A 903 -13.83 -58.13 23.84
C SER A 903 -12.83 -58.96 23.05
#